data_AF-A2XX45-F1
#
_entry.id   AF-A2XX45-F1
#
_cell.length_a   1.000
_cell.length_b   1.000
_cell.length_c   1.000
_cell.angle_alpha   90.00
_cell.angle_beta   90.00
_cell.angle_gamma   90.00
#
_symmetry.space_group_name_H-M   'P 1'
#
loop_
_entity.id
_entity.type
_entity.pdbx_description
1 polymer ?
#
loop_
_entity_poly.entity_id
_entity_poly.type
_entity_poly.pdbx_seq_one_letter_code
_entity_poly.pdbx_strand_id
1 'polypeptide(L)'
;MVRQAPADLSAEQLVGLLRPLTPRLYSIASSQAENENEVHITVGVVRYDIDGRARSGGASGFLADRLEEDGDVRVFIEHNDNFRLPANPETPVIMIGPGTGIAPFRAFMQQRDADGAGGKNWLFFGNPHFTEDFLYQVEWQRYVKDGLLTRIDLAWARKCGAGFRKARTFTSAAMPIAWRKTWNTHYWNWWPEHGGMDTEQADEFLSELRLERPYSARCLLMSDKHPGPLVVEGKLADAERMKKESNFLRGTIAEDLNDGLTGGFNGDNFLLIRFHGMYQQDDRDIRAERAEQKLEPRHAMMLRCRLPGGVISPQQWLGIDKFAQESTLYGSIRITNRQTFQFHGILKGNVKPVHQLLNRLGLDALATANDVNRNVLCTSNPVESELHQEAYEWAKKISEHLLPRTRAYAEVWLDQEKVATTDEEPILGPTYLPRKFKTTVVIPPQNDVDLHANDMNFVAIAENGKLVGFNLLVGGGLSIEHGNKKTYARQSSEFGYIPLEHTLAVAEAVVTTQRDWGNRTDRKNAKTKYTLERVGVDVFRAEVEKRAGITFAPIRPYEFTGRGDRIGWVKGIDDQWHLTLFIENGRLLDYPGRPLKTGMAEIAKIHKGDFRLTANQNVIIAGVPESEKAKIDALARDHGLIDDQISEQRKNSMACVSFPTCPLAMAEAERFLPQFVTKVEGIMHRHGMGDEHIVLRITGCPNGCGRALLAELGLVPADC
;
A
#
# COMPACT_ATOMS: atom_id res chain seq x y z
N MET A 1 5.48 -32.28 -11.35
CA MET A 1 6.89 -32.71 -11.28
C MET A 1 7.09 -34.22 -11.47
N VAL A 2 6.65 -35.13 -10.58
CA VAL A 2 6.88 -36.61 -10.73
C VAL A 2 6.31 -37.19 -12.05
N ARG A 3 5.21 -36.66 -12.58
CA ARG A 3 4.63 -37.08 -13.87
C ARG A 3 5.33 -36.52 -15.10
N GLN A 4 6.05 -35.41 -14.95
CA GLN A 4 6.75 -34.73 -16.05
C GLN A 4 8.18 -35.25 -16.21
N ALA A 5 8.71 -35.94 -15.19
CA ALA A 5 10.01 -36.60 -15.18
C ALA A 5 9.88 -37.92 -14.40
N PRO A 6 9.35 -38.99 -15.03
CA PRO A 6 9.23 -40.30 -14.38
C PRO A 6 10.62 -40.85 -14.06
N ALA A 7 10.76 -41.43 -12.87
CA ALA A 7 11.98 -42.08 -12.40
C ALA A 7 11.62 -43.38 -11.68
N ASP A 8 12.45 -44.40 -11.85
CA ASP A 8 12.29 -45.66 -11.11
C ASP A 8 12.70 -45.45 -9.64
N LEU A 9 11.78 -45.78 -8.73
CA LEU A 9 11.97 -45.66 -7.29
C LEU A 9 11.82 -47.03 -6.65
N SER A 10 12.72 -47.38 -5.73
CA SER A 10 12.50 -48.50 -4.82
C SER A 10 11.39 -48.18 -3.81
N ALA A 11 10.80 -49.20 -3.20
CA ALA A 11 9.77 -49.01 -2.17
C ALA A 11 10.31 -48.17 -0.99
N GLU A 12 11.56 -48.41 -0.58
CA GLU A 12 12.24 -47.67 0.49
C GLU A 12 12.47 -46.21 0.13
N GLN A 13 12.87 -45.94 -1.11
CA GLN A 13 13.05 -44.56 -1.60
C GLN A 13 11.73 -43.81 -1.63
N LEU A 14 10.66 -44.47 -2.10
CA LEU A 14 9.33 -43.88 -2.12
C LEU A 14 8.86 -43.55 -0.69
N VAL A 15 8.96 -44.50 0.24
CA VAL A 15 8.58 -44.28 1.65
C VAL A 15 9.43 -43.17 2.29
N GLY A 16 10.74 -43.12 1.99
CA GLY A 16 11.64 -42.07 2.48
C GLY A 16 11.33 -40.66 1.94
N LEU A 17 10.67 -40.55 0.79
CA LEU A 17 10.21 -39.28 0.22
C LEU A 17 8.86 -38.81 0.78
N LEU A 18 8.07 -39.71 1.37
CA LEU A 18 6.76 -39.38 1.93
C LEU A 18 6.92 -38.73 3.30
N ARG A 19 6.29 -37.56 3.47
CA ARG A 19 6.22 -36.90 4.78
C ARG A 19 5.23 -37.66 5.68
N PRO A 20 5.52 -37.84 6.98
CA PRO A 20 4.53 -38.31 7.95
C PRO A 20 3.28 -37.43 7.90
N LEU A 21 2.10 -38.06 7.91
CA LEU A 21 0.84 -37.35 7.95
C LEU A 21 0.69 -36.65 9.31
N THR A 22 0.60 -35.32 9.28
CA THR A 22 0.28 -34.54 10.48
C THR A 22 -1.20 -34.71 10.81
N PRO A 23 -1.57 -34.89 12.08
CA PRO A 23 -2.97 -34.96 12.48
C PRO A 23 -3.72 -33.66 12.16
N ARG A 24 -5.01 -33.78 11.82
CA ARG A 24 -5.89 -32.64 11.60
C ARG A 24 -6.76 -32.42 12.83
N LEU A 25 -6.68 -31.23 13.41
CA LEU A 25 -7.53 -30.82 14.52
C LEU A 25 -8.89 -30.33 14.00
N TYR A 26 -9.96 -30.80 14.64
CA TYR A 26 -11.34 -30.34 14.45
C TYR A 26 -11.91 -29.91 15.79
N SER A 27 -12.73 -28.86 15.79
CA SER A 27 -13.50 -28.50 16.98
C SER A 27 -14.63 -29.51 17.18
N ILE A 28 -14.80 -29.94 18.42
CA ILE A 28 -15.90 -30.83 18.81
C ILE A 28 -17.22 -30.06 18.69
N ALA A 29 -18.23 -30.70 18.09
CA ALA A 29 -19.54 -30.16 17.82
C ALA A 29 -20.67 -30.74 18.70
N SER A 30 -20.33 -31.63 19.64
CA SER A 30 -21.23 -32.19 20.64
C SER A 30 -20.83 -31.82 22.07
N SER A 31 -21.82 -31.68 22.95
CA SER A 31 -21.61 -31.79 24.40
C SER A 31 -21.73 -33.25 24.81
N GLN A 32 -20.86 -33.68 25.73
CA GLN A 32 -20.92 -35.00 26.36
C GLN A 32 -22.17 -35.17 27.24
N ALA A 33 -22.70 -34.09 27.82
CA ALA A 33 -23.92 -34.15 28.63
C ALA A 33 -25.16 -34.48 27.79
N GLU A 34 -25.14 -34.13 26.50
CA GLU A 34 -26.21 -34.45 25.54
C GLU A 34 -25.92 -35.75 24.77
N ASN A 35 -24.64 -36.02 24.45
CA ASN A 35 -24.22 -37.14 23.59
C ASN A 35 -23.14 -37.96 24.31
N GLU A 36 -23.55 -38.73 25.33
CA GLU A 36 -22.70 -39.40 26.33
C GLU A 36 -21.44 -40.06 25.74
N ASN A 37 -21.65 -40.93 24.75
CA ASN A 37 -20.62 -41.79 24.17
C ASN A 37 -20.22 -41.36 22.74
N GLU A 38 -20.64 -40.17 22.29
CA GLU A 38 -20.47 -39.73 20.90
C GLU A 38 -19.76 -38.36 20.80
N VAL A 39 -18.78 -38.29 19.89
CA VAL A 39 -18.07 -37.04 19.56
C VAL A 39 -18.42 -36.63 18.15
N HIS A 40 -19.14 -35.52 18.00
CA HIS A 40 -19.50 -35.00 16.69
C HIS A 40 -18.47 -33.98 16.22
N ILE A 41 -18.22 -33.92 14.91
CA ILE A 41 -17.37 -32.89 14.29
C ILE A 41 -18.08 -32.32 13.06
N THR A 42 -17.81 -31.05 12.74
CA THR A 42 -18.30 -30.41 11.52
C THR A 42 -17.15 -30.27 10.52
N VAL A 43 -17.23 -31.00 9.40
CA VAL A 43 -16.11 -31.11 8.43
C VAL A 43 -16.44 -30.39 7.13
N GLY A 44 -15.64 -29.39 6.79
CA GLY A 44 -15.66 -28.77 5.46
C GLY A 44 -14.82 -29.60 4.49
N VAL A 45 -15.47 -30.21 3.49
CA VAL A 45 -14.77 -31.05 2.52
C VAL A 45 -13.98 -30.18 1.55
N VAL A 46 -12.67 -30.37 1.52
CA VAL A 46 -11.79 -29.65 0.59
C VAL A 46 -11.77 -30.43 -0.71
N ARG A 47 -12.23 -29.83 -1.80
CA ARG A 47 -12.25 -30.40 -3.16
C ARG A 47 -11.58 -29.41 -4.12
N TYR A 48 -10.70 -29.90 -5.00
CA TYR A 48 -9.98 -29.08 -5.97
C TYR A 48 -9.53 -29.93 -7.17
N ASP A 49 -9.22 -29.31 -8.30
CA ASP A 49 -8.70 -29.98 -9.49
C ASP A 49 -7.21 -29.67 -9.69
N ILE A 50 -6.43 -30.68 -10.03
CA ILE A 50 -5.05 -30.51 -10.52
C ILE A 50 -4.86 -31.37 -11.76
N ASP A 51 -4.46 -30.74 -12.87
CA ASP A 51 -4.21 -31.38 -14.16
C ASP A 51 -5.39 -32.23 -14.66
N GLY A 52 -6.62 -31.73 -14.49
CA GLY A 52 -7.85 -32.41 -14.93
C GLY A 52 -8.22 -33.64 -14.08
N ARG A 53 -7.64 -33.77 -12.88
CA ARG A 53 -8.02 -34.80 -11.92
C ARG A 53 -8.57 -34.16 -10.65
N ALA A 54 -9.78 -34.57 -10.29
CA ALA A 54 -10.39 -34.27 -9.01
C ALA A 54 -9.51 -34.78 -7.85
N ARG A 55 -9.24 -33.90 -6.90
CA ARG A 55 -8.52 -34.16 -5.65
C ARG A 55 -9.37 -33.70 -4.47
N SER A 56 -9.12 -34.33 -3.33
CA SER A 56 -9.74 -33.96 -2.06
C SER A 56 -8.69 -33.85 -0.96
N GLY A 57 -9.02 -33.09 0.10
CA GLY A 57 -8.16 -32.94 1.27
C GLY A 57 -7.89 -34.29 1.96
N GLY A 58 -6.68 -34.47 2.50
CA GLY A 58 -6.27 -35.76 3.09
C GLY A 58 -7.18 -36.26 4.20
N ALA A 59 -7.47 -35.42 5.21
CA ALA A 59 -8.36 -35.79 6.31
C ALA A 59 -9.84 -35.60 5.97
N SER A 60 -10.23 -34.46 5.37
CA SER A 60 -11.63 -34.17 5.09
C SER A 60 -12.22 -35.01 3.97
N GLY A 61 -11.42 -35.38 2.96
CA GLY A 61 -11.82 -36.34 1.93
C GLY A 61 -11.81 -37.78 2.43
N PHE A 62 -10.93 -38.16 3.37
CA PHE A 62 -11.01 -39.47 4.02
C PHE A 62 -12.31 -39.62 4.81
N LEU A 63 -12.61 -38.67 5.69
CA LEU A 63 -13.80 -38.69 6.53
C LEU A 63 -15.11 -38.61 5.72
N ALA A 64 -15.13 -37.89 4.60
CA ALA A 64 -16.35 -37.69 3.82
C ALA A 64 -16.59 -38.75 2.74
N ASP A 65 -15.52 -39.27 2.12
CA ASP A 65 -15.66 -40.08 0.90
C ASP A 65 -15.08 -41.51 1.02
N ARG A 66 -14.26 -41.81 2.02
CA ARG A 66 -13.51 -43.09 2.09
C ARG A 66 -13.70 -43.90 3.37
N LEU A 67 -14.05 -43.23 4.47
CA LEU A 67 -14.40 -43.90 5.70
C LEU A 67 -15.82 -44.46 5.55
N GLU A 68 -15.95 -45.78 5.68
CA GLU A 68 -17.25 -46.44 5.72
C GLU A 68 -17.88 -46.25 7.10
N GLU A 69 -19.22 -46.34 7.17
CA GLU A 69 -19.93 -46.40 8.45
C GLU A 69 -19.35 -47.53 9.33
N ASP A 70 -19.27 -47.30 10.63
CA ASP A 70 -18.61 -48.18 11.61
C ASP A 70 -17.10 -48.39 11.41
N GLY A 71 -16.45 -47.60 10.55
CA GLY A 71 -15.00 -47.66 10.32
C GLY A 71 -14.15 -47.09 11.47
N ASP A 72 -13.00 -47.71 11.71
CA ASP A 72 -12.06 -47.26 12.75
C ASP A 72 -11.29 -45.99 12.37
N VAL A 73 -11.24 -45.02 13.29
CA VAL A 73 -10.46 -43.78 13.13
C VAL A 73 -9.56 -43.56 14.35
N ARG A 74 -8.28 -43.27 14.09
CA ARG A 74 -7.35 -42.85 15.16
C ARG A 74 -7.61 -41.40 15.53
N VAL A 75 -8.01 -41.19 16.78
CA VAL A 75 -8.30 -39.86 17.34
C VAL A 75 -7.46 -39.60 18.59
N PHE A 76 -7.25 -38.33 18.91
CA PHE A 76 -6.73 -37.87 20.19
C PHE A 76 -7.41 -36.55 20.55
N ILE A 77 -7.39 -36.21 21.84
CA ILE A 77 -7.97 -34.97 22.35
C ILE A 77 -6.85 -33.96 22.57
N GLU A 78 -6.98 -32.80 21.93
CA GLU A 78 -6.14 -31.63 22.19
C GLU A 78 -6.89 -30.71 23.16
N HIS A 79 -6.34 -30.47 24.35
CA HIS A 79 -7.00 -29.65 25.37
C HIS A 79 -6.80 -28.15 25.11
N ASN A 80 -7.90 -27.39 25.14
CA ASN A 80 -7.87 -25.92 25.09
C ASN A 80 -8.52 -25.33 26.35
N ASP A 81 -7.74 -24.65 27.18
CA ASP A 81 -8.21 -23.99 28.41
C ASP A 81 -8.79 -22.59 28.16
N ASN A 82 -8.49 -21.98 27.01
CA ASN A 82 -8.84 -20.59 26.70
C ASN A 82 -10.19 -20.42 26.00
N PHE A 83 -10.85 -21.52 25.61
CA PHE A 83 -12.10 -21.48 24.83
C PHE A 83 -13.16 -22.41 25.42
N ARG A 84 -13.87 -21.92 26.44
CA ARG A 84 -14.88 -22.66 27.21
C ARG A 84 -16.07 -21.77 27.55
N LEU A 85 -17.16 -22.39 27.97
CA LEU A 85 -18.28 -21.67 28.57
C LEU A 85 -17.85 -20.99 29.88
N PRO A 86 -18.42 -19.81 30.21
CA PRO A 86 -18.25 -19.20 31.52
C PRO A 86 -18.70 -20.16 32.64
N ALA A 87 -17.98 -20.14 33.78
CA ALA A 87 -18.32 -20.98 34.93
C ALA A 87 -19.69 -20.66 35.53
N ASN A 88 -20.15 -19.41 35.40
CA ASN A 88 -21.49 -19.00 35.83
C ASN A 88 -22.50 -19.19 34.67
N PRO A 89 -23.51 -20.06 34.82
CA PRO A 89 -24.49 -20.37 33.77
C PRO A 89 -25.36 -19.17 33.37
N GLU A 90 -25.53 -18.19 34.25
CA GLU A 90 -26.32 -16.97 34.01
C GLU A 90 -25.57 -15.93 33.15
N THR A 91 -24.29 -16.16 32.87
CA THR A 91 -23.48 -15.24 32.06
C THR A 91 -23.98 -15.22 30.61
N PRO A 92 -24.31 -14.05 30.04
CA PRO A 92 -24.69 -13.97 28.64
C PRO A 92 -23.52 -14.31 27.70
N VAL A 93 -23.80 -15.06 26.63
CA VAL A 93 -22.79 -15.53 25.66
C VAL A 93 -23.13 -15.05 24.25
N ILE A 94 -22.13 -14.49 23.57
CA ILE A 94 -22.19 -14.17 22.14
C ILE A 94 -21.27 -15.14 21.40
N MET A 95 -21.81 -15.81 20.40
CA MET A 95 -21.17 -16.85 19.61
C MET A 95 -21.08 -16.37 18.16
N ILE A 96 -19.89 -16.46 17.57
CA ILE A 96 -19.64 -16.00 16.19
C ILE A 96 -18.93 -17.13 15.46
N GLY A 97 -19.67 -17.87 14.63
CA GLY A 97 -19.15 -19.07 13.97
C GLY A 97 -19.56 -19.16 12.50
N PRO A 98 -18.86 -18.51 11.56
CA PRO A 98 -19.11 -18.69 10.14
C PRO A 98 -18.66 -20.07 9.63
N GLY A 99 -19.39 -20.62 8.67
CA GLY A 99 -19.11 -21.93 8.07
C GLY A 99 -19.01 -23.06 9.10
N THR A 100 -17.99 -23.90 8.99
CA THR A 100 -17.73 -25.00 9.94
C THR A 100 -17.26 -24.51 11.31
N GLY A 101 -16.95 -23.21 11.46
CA GLY A 101 -16.63 -22.58 12.74
C GLY A 101 -17.81 -22.54 13.72
N ILE A 102 -19.00 -22.95 13.28
CA ILE A 102 -20.18 -23.13 14.15
C ILE A 102 -20.07 -24.33 15.09
N ALA A 103 -19.21 -25.30 14.78
CA ALA A 103 -19.05 -26.56 15.51
C ALA A 103 -19.03 -26.42 17.05
N PRO A 104 -18.09 -25.68 17.66
CA PRO A 104 -18.02 -25.62 19.12
C PRO A 104 -19.21 -24.88 19.74
N PHE A 105 -19.87 -23.99 19.00
CA PHE A 105 -21.04 -23.27 19.50
C PHE A 105 -22.28 -24.16 19.55
N ARG A 106 -22.37 -25.18 18.68
CA ARG A 106 -23.36 -26.25 18.82
C ARG A 106 -23.14 -27.02 20.13
N ALA A 107 -21.91 -27.43 20.42
CA ALA A 107 -21.57 -28.11 21.67
C ALA A 107 -21.89 -27.26 22.91
N PHE A 108 -21.57 -25.96 22.85
CA PHE A 108 -21.88 -25.02 23.94
C PHE A 108 -23.39 -24.87 24.18
N MET A 109 -24.19 -24.85 23.11
CA MET A 109 -25.63 -24.73 23.25
C MET A 109 -26.27 -26.01 23.79
N GLN A 110 -25.78 -27.18 23.38
CA GLN A 110 -26.17 -28.46 23.99
C GLN A 110 -25.83 -28.51 25.48
N GLN A 111 -24.62 -28.10 25.86
CA GLN A 111 -24.21 -28.07 27.26
C GLN A 111 -25.08 -27.12 28.08
N ARG A 112 -25.36 -25.92 27.56
CA ARG A 112 -26.20 -24.93 28.25
C ARG A 112 -27.65 -25.38 28.39
N ASP A 113 -28.16 -26.15 27.44
CA ASP A 113 -29.49 -26.77 27.52
C ASP A 113 -29.51 -27.83 28.63
N ALA A 114 -28.53 -28.75 28.63
CA ALA A 114 -28.38 -29.80 29.64
C ALA A 114 -28.20 -29.24 31.07
N ASP A 115 -27.46 -28.14 31.20
CA ASP A 115 -27.24 -27.45 32.48
C ASP A 115 -28.45 -26.59 32.92
N GLY A 116 -29.47 -26.43 32.08
CA GLY A 116 -30.62 -25.55 32.34
C GLY A 116 -30.23 -24.07 32.49
N ALA A 117 -29.21 -23.61 31.76
CA ALA A 117 -28.61 -22.28 31.95
C ALA A 117 -29.56 -21.13 31.55
N GLY A 118 -29.80 -20.18 32.48
CA GLY A 118 -30.69 -19.03 32.25
C GLY A 118 -30.04 -17.84 31.52
N GLY A 119 -28.72 -17.86 31.35
CA GLY A 119 -27.97 -16.79 30.69
C GLY A 119 -28.29 -16.69 29.20
N LYS A 120 -28.43 -15.46 28.71
CA LYS A 120 -28.87 -15.18 27.34
C LYS A 120 -27.83 -15.56 26.28
N ASN A 121 -28.26 -16.22 25.20
CA ASN A 121 -27.38 -16.67 24.12
C ASN A 121 -27.67 -15.93 22.80
N TRP A 122 -26.61 -15.48 22.11
CA TRP A 122 -26.72 -14.87 20.78
C TRP A 122 -25.75 -15.53 19.80
N LEU A 123 -26.26 -16.06 18.69
CA LEU A 123 -25.47 -16.63 17.61
C LEU A 123 -25.41 -15.71 16.38
N PHE A 124 -24.20 -15.48 15.87
CA PHE A 124 -23.96 -14.98 14.52
C PHE A 124 -23.47 -16.13 13.64
N PHE A 125 -24.22 -16.44 12.58
CA PHE A 125 -23.86 -17.48 11.62
C PHE A 125 -23.80 -16.91 10.21
N GLY A 126 -22.86 -17.41 9.40
CA GLY A 126 -22.89 -17.13 7.98
C GLY A 126 -22.21 -18.18 7.12
N ASN A 127 -22.71 -18.38 5.92
CA ASN A 127 -22.22 -19.35 4.93
C ASN A 127 -22.57 -18.90 3.50
N PRO A 128 -22.05 -19.52 2.42
CA PRO A 128 -22.34 -19.09 1.05
C PRO A 128 -23.84 -19.12 0.69
N HIS A 129 -24.55 -20.23 0.90
CA HIS A 129 -25.93 -20.41 0.44
C HIS A 129 -26.90 -20.76 1.58
N PHE A 130 -28.02 -20.03 1.68
CA PHE A 130 -29.02 -20.27 2.72
C PHE A 130 -29.64 -21.68 2.67
N THR A 131 -29.91 -22.19 1.47
CA THR A 131 -30.67 -23.45 1.27
C THR A 131 -29.82 -24.71 1.44
N GLU A 132 -28.51 -24.60 1.18
CA GLU A 132 -27.60 -25.75 1.14
C GLU A 132 -26.63 -25.73 2.32
N ASP A 133 -26.33 -24.55 2.87
CA ASP A 133 -25.24 -24.36 3.83
C ASP A 133 -25.73 -23.89 5.22
N PHE A 134 -27.02 -23.97 5.54
CA PHE A 134 -27.52 -23.68 6.89
C PHE A 134 -27.34 -24.89 7.83
N LEU A 135 -26.12 -25.04 8.31
CA LEU A 135 -25.72 -26.14 9.19
C LEU A 135 -26.56 -26.17 10.48
N TYR A 136 -27.09 -27.35 10.80
CA TYR A 136 -27.92 -27.61 11.99
C TYR A 136 -29.18 -26.73 12.11
N GLN A 137 -29.75 -26.29 10.99
CA GLN A 137 -30.89 -25.37 10.93
C GLN A 137 -32.03 -25.73 11.90
N VAL A 138 -32.44 -27.01 11.93
CA VAL A 138 -33.55 -27.48 12.77
C VAL A 138 -33.24 -27.33 14.26
N GLU A 139 -32.00 -27.64 14.67
CA GLU A 139 -31.56 -27.50 16.06
C GLU A 139 -31.57 -26.02 16.48
N TRP A 140 -31.08 -25.11 15.62
CA TRP A 140 -31.11 -23.67 15.90
C TRP A 140 -32.52 -23.13 16.02
N GLN A 141 -33.43 -23.57 15.15
CA GLN A 141 -34.85 -23.19 15.22
C GLN A 141 -35.50 -23.66 16.51
N ARG A 142 -35.17 -24.89 16.96
CA ARG A 142 -35.61 -25.42 18.25
C ARG A 142 -35.12 -24.54 19.40
N TYR A 143 -33.82 -24.25 19.47
CA TYR A 143 -33.28 -23.41 20.55
C TYR A 143 -33.85 -21.99 20.58
N VAL A 144 -34.18 -21.39 19.42
CA VAL A 144 -34.87 -20.09 19.38
C VAL A 144 -36.29 -20.21 19.92
N LYS A 145 -37.01 -21.27 19.52
CA LYS A 145 -38.39 -21.53 19.96
C LYS A 145 -38.46 -21.77 21.47
N ASP A 146 -37.52 -22.53 22.00
CA ASP A 146 -37.46 -22.92 23.42
C ASP A 146 -36.87 -21.80 24.29
N GLY A 147 -36.45 -20.69 23.69
CA GLY A 147 -35.97 -19.49 24.40
C GLY A 147 -34.51 -19.56 24.85
N LEU A 148 -33.85 -20.70 24.71
CA LEU A 148 -32.43 -20.87 25.01
C LEU A 148 -31.55 -19.99 24.11
N LEU A 149 -31.80 -19.98 22.80
CA LEU A 149 -31.13 -19.07 21.85
C LEU A 149 -31.93 -17.77 21.72
N THR A 150 -31.59 -16.79 22.53
CA THR A 150 -32.31 -15.51 22.61
C THR A 150 -32.23 -14.66 21.34
N ARG A 151 -31.18 -14.83 20.53
CA ARG A 151 -31.01 -14.11 19.26
C ARG A 151 -30.14 -14.88 18.26
N ILE A 152 -30.50 -14.81 16.98
CA ILE A 152 -29.68 -15.31 15.88
C ILE A 152 -29.63 -14.28 14.74
N ASP A 153 -28.43 -14.00 14.23
CA ASP A 153 -28.21 -13.15 13.06
C ASP A 153 -27.50 -13.97 11.96
N LEU A 154 -28.06 -13.95 10.75
CA LEU A 154 -27.64 -14.80 9.63
C LEU A 154 -27.07 -13.97 8.46
N ALA A 155 -25.94 -14.39 7.90
CA ALA A 155 -25.28 -13.74 6.77
C ALA A 155 -24.97 -14.73 5.63
N TRP A 156 -25.32 -14.38 4.38
CA TRP A 156 -25.15 -15.27 3.22
C TRP A 156 -24.36 -14.61 2.10
N ALA A 157 -23.27 -15.23 1.63
CA ALA A 157 -22.33 -14.62 0.69
C ALA A 157 -22.73 -14.73 -0.79
N ARG A 158 -23.58 -15.69 -1.18
CA ARG A 158 -24.00 -15.92 -2.59
C ARG A 158 -25.50 -16.22 -2.66
N LYS A 159 -26.28 -15.37 -3.33
CA LYS A 159 -27.73 -15.57 -3.51
C LYS A 159 -28.08 -15.94 -4.96
N CYS A 160 -28.94 -16.95 -5.11
CA CYS A 160 -29.69 -17.24 -6.34
C CYS A 160 -31.08 -16.58 -6.26
N GLY A 161 -31.50 -15.89 -7.34
CA GLY A 161 -32.89 -15.45 -7.54
C GLY A 161 -33.19 -13.97 -7.22
N ALA A 162 -33.74 -13.27 -8.22
CA ALA A 162 -34.14 -11.87 -8.17
C ALA A 162 -35.32 -11.63 -7.20
N GLY A 163 -35.23 -10.55 -6.41
CA GLY A 163 -36.41 -9.94 -5.77
C GLY A 163 -36.70 -10.28 -4.31
N PHE A 164 -35.73 -10.17 -3.39
CA PHE A 164 -36.02 -10.05 -1.95
C PHE A 164 -35.08 -9.01 -1.29
N ARG A 165 -35.65 -8.15 -0.42
CA ARG A 165 -35.04 -6.91 0.13
C ARG A 165 -33.67 -7.14 0.80
N LYS A 166 -32.77 -6.15 0.64
CA LYS A 166 -31.43 -6.02 1.25
C LYS A 166 -31.36 -6.64 2.66
N ALA A 167 -30.47 -7.62 2.84
CA ALA A 167 -29.95 -7.96 4.16
C ALA A 167 -29.18 -6.73 4.69
N ARG A 168 -29.51 -6.28 5.90
CA ARG A 168 -28.86 -5.15 6.56
C ARG A 168 -27.39 -5.48 6.80
N THR A 169 -26.51 -4.67 6.22
CA THR A 169 -25.14 -4.47 6.72
C THR A 169 -25.23 -3.97 8.16
N PHE A 170 -24.63 -4.69 9.12
CA PHE A 170 -24.63 -4.27 10.52
C PHE A 170 -23.54 -3.22 10.78
N THR A 171 -23.98 -2.00 11.07
CA THR A 171 -23.30 -1.06 11.95
C THR A 171 -23.80 -1.28 13.39
N SER A 172 -23.01 -0.91 14.39
CA SER A 172 -23.23 -1.10 15.84
C SER A 172 -24.52 -0.49 16.45
N ALA A 173 -25.43 0.03 15.62
CA ALA A 173 -26.62 0.76 16.04
C ALA A 173 -27.85 -0.13 16.38
N ALA A 174 -27.80 -1.45 16.19
CA ALA A 174 -28.96 -2.34 16.31
C ALA A 174 -28.95 -3.31 17.53
N MET A 175 -28.36 -2.89 18.65
CA MET A 175 -28.43 -3.59 19.95
C MET A 175 -29.49 -2.95 20.86
N PRO A 176 -30.43 -3.73 21.46
CA PRO A 176 -31.36 -3.24 22.48
C PRO A 176 -30.63 -2.72 23.73
N ILE A 177 -31.13 -1.63 24.30
CA ILE A 177 -30.53 -0.87 25.43
C ILE A 177 -30.24 -1.75 26.66
N ALA A 178 -31.05 -2.78 26.92
CA ALA A 178 -30.87 -3.70 28.05
C ALA A 178 -29.56 -4.54 27.98
N TRP A 179 -29.00 -4.73 26.78
CA TRP A 179 -27.75 -5.47 26.59
C TRP A 179 -26.50 -4.59 26.62
N ARG A 180 -26.65 -3.26 26.57
CA ARG A 180 -25.52 -2.32 26.66
C ARG A 180 -24.99 -2.20 28.10
N LYS A 181 -25.83 -2.41 29.12
CA LYS A 181 -25.43 -2.28 30.53
C LYS A 181 -24.54 -3.41 31.04
N THR A 182 -24.67 -4.63 30.51
CA THR A 182 -23.81 -5.78 30.87
C THR A 182 -22.61 -5.97 29.95
N TRP A 183 -22.55 -5.27 28.81
CA TRP A 183 -21.42 -5.32 27.89
C TRP A 183 -20.14 -4.66 28.44
N ASN A 184 -20.27 -3.84 29.50
CA ASN A 184 -19.15 -3.05 30.04
C ASN A 184 -18.31 -3.76 31.10
N THR A 185 -18.52 -5.05 31.37
CA THR A 185 -17.85 -5.69 32.52
C THR A 185 -16.77 -6.72 32.18
N HIS A 186 -16.57 -7.19 30.94
CA HIS A 186 -15.62 -8.30 30.68
C HIS A 186 -14.65 -8.08 29.51
N TYR A 187 -14.26 -6.83 29.23
CA TYR A 187 -13.15 -6.55 28.31
C TYR A 187 -12.27 -5.36 28.74
N TRP A 188 -11.88 -5.25 30.02
CA TRP A 188 -10.93 -4.21 30.46
C TRP A 188 -10.02 -4.60 31.62
N ASN A 189 -9.33 -5.74 31.54
CA ASN A 189 -8.18 -6.00 32.40
C ASN A 189 -6.85 -5.71 31.70
N TRP A 190 -6.72 -4.57 31.00
CA TRP A 190 -5.43 -4.09 30.52
C TRP A 190 -5.41 -2.55 30.35
N TRP A 191 -5.54 -1.79 31.46
CA TRP A 191 -4.93 -0.46 31.64
C TRP A 191 -5.01 0.06 33.10
N PRO A 192 -4.08 -0.31 33.99
CA PRO A 192 -3.92 0.39 35.27
C PRO A 192 -2.91 1.54 35.08
N GLU A 193 -3.34 2.81 35.23
CA GLU A 193 -2.57 3.88 35.93
C GLU A 193 -3.08 5.33 35.77
N HIS A 194 -4.08 5.65 34.94
CA HIS A 194 -4.64 7.01 34.89
C HIS A 194 -6.17 7.00 35.00
N GLY A 195 -6.69 7.70 36.02
CA GLY A 195 -8.06 7.63 36.54
C GLY A 195 -9.16 7.55 35.49
N GLY A 196 -10.04 6.55 35.64
CA GLY A 196 -11.19 6.33 34.77
C GLY A 196 -12.24 7.43 34.90
N MET A 197 -12.91 7.72 33.79
CA MET A 197 -14.08 8.61 33.76
C MET A 197 -15.26 7.95 34.46
N ASP A 198 -15.99 8.73 35.26
CA ASP A 198 -17.24 8.26 35.85
C ASP A 198 -18.40 8.27 34.82
N THR A 199 -19.54 7.75 35.25
CA THR A 199 -20.76 7.65 34.42
C THR A 199 -21.28 8.99 33.91
N GLU A 200 -21.00 10.09 34.60
CA GLU A 200 -21.46 11.43 34.23
C GLU A 200 -20.54 12.04 33.17
N GLN A 201 -19.22 11.87 33.33
CA GLN A 201 -18.21 12.21 32.34
C GLN A 201 -18.34 11.39 31.06
N ALA A 202 -18.72 10.11 31.18
CA ALA A 202 -18.99 9.25 30.04
C ALA A 202 -20.27 9.68 29.29
N ASP A 203 -21.31 10.13 29.98
CA ASP A 203 -22.54 10.63 29.34
C ASP A 203 -22.35 12.01 28.72
N GLU A 204 -21.52 12.88 29.31
CA GLU A 204 -21.12 14.17 28.72
C GLU A 204 -20.32 13.94 27.42
N PHE A 205 -19.32 13.05 27.44
CA PHE A 205 -18.55 12.63 26.26
C PHE A 205 -19.43 11.98 25.17
N LEU A 206 -20.44 11.20 25.57
CA LEU A 206 -21.41 10.59 24.64
C LEU A 206 -22.46 11.59 24.13
N SER A 207 -22.73 12.66 24.87
CA SER A 207 -23.65 13.72 24.47
C SER A 207 -23.03 14.65 23.42
N GLU A 208 -21.73 14.95 23.54
CA GLU A 208 -20.96 15.67 22.51
C GLU A 208 -20.94 14.90 21.18
N LEU A 209 -20.86 13.56 21.24
CA LEU A 209 -20.93 12.67 20.07
C LEU A 209 -22.31 12.60 19.41
N ARG A 210 -23.39 13.04 20.08
CA ARG A 210 -24.78 12.94 19.59
C ARG A 210 -25.29 14.18 18.85
N LEU A 211 -24.58 15.31 18.89
CA LEU A 211 -25.08 16.58 18.34
C LEU A 211 -24.67 16.91 16.89
N GLU A 212 -23.96 16.05 16.16
CA GLU A 212 -23.62 16.34 14.75
C GLU A 212 -24.58 15.68 13.74
N ARG A 213 -25.53 16.50 13.25
CA ARG A 213 -26.48 16.21 12.17
C ARG A 213 -25.80 15.91 10.82
N PRO A 214 -26.47 15.17 9.91
CA PRO A 214 -25.94 14.84 8.59
C PRO A 214 -25.95 16.08 7.68
N TYR A 215 -24.78 16.57 7.30
CA TYR A 215 -24.66 17.56 6.22
C TYR A 215 -24.62 16.86 4.87
N SER A 216 -25.64 17.18 4.07
CA SER A 216 -25.66 17.00 2.62
C SER A 216 -24.50 17.75 1.97
N ALA A 217 -24.01 17.21 0.85
CA ALA A 217 -23.05 17.84 -0.04
C ALA A 217 -23.36 19.34 -0.27
N ARG A 218 -22.58 20.20 0.39
CA ARG A 218 -22.43 21.62 0.05
C ARG A 218 -20.94 21.88 -0.01
N CYS A 219 -20.47 22.13 -1.22
CA CYS A 219 -19.19 22.76 -1.47
C CYS A 219 -19.20 24.15 -0.81
N LEU A 220 -18.06 24.56 -0.26
CA LEU A 220 -17.72 25.92 0.18
C LEU A 220 -18.60 26.50 1.29
N LEU A 221 -18.25 26.24 2.56
CA LEU A 221 -18.28 27.21 3.66
C LEU A 221 -17.25 26.74 4.69
N MET A 222 -16.21 27.54 4.94
CA MET A 222 -15.24 27.32 6.01
C MET A 222 -15.99 27.16 7.34
N SER A 223 -15.87 26.02 8.00
CA SER A 223 -16.38 25.86 9.36
C SER A 223 -15.36 26.41 10.34
N ASP A 224 -15.81 27.17 11.35
CA ASP A 224 -15.02 27.64 12.50
C ASP A 224 -14.51 26.51 13.43
N LYS A 225 -14.36 25.27 12.92
CA LYS A 225 -14.02 24.04 13.67
C LYS A 225 -12.54 23.65 13.56
N HIS A 226 -11.60 24.55 13.85
CA HIS A 226 -10.18 24.16 13.91
C HIS A 226 -9.46 24.59 15.22
N PRO A 227 -9.88 24.11 16.42
CA PRO A 227 -9.17 24.39 17.66
C PRO A 227 -8.25 23.24 18.13
N GLY A 228 -7.91 22.28 17.26
CA GLY A 228 -7.09 21.13 17.66
C GLY A 228 -5.68 21.54 18.10
N PRO A 229 -5.03 20.76 18.99
CA PRO A 229 -3.73 21.16 19.54
C PRO A 229 -2.66 21.23 18.45
N LEU A 230 -1.73 22.19 18.57
CA LEU A 230 -0.61 22.32 17.64
C LEU A 230 0.24 21.05 17.62
N VAL A 231 0.53 20.50 18.80
CA VAL A 231 1.30 19.28 19.00
C VAL A 231 0.40 18.21 19.64
N VAL A 232 0.48 16.97 19.17
CA VAL A 232 -0.27 15.85 19.74
C VAL A 232 0.58 15.17 20.81
N GLU A 233 0.10 15.19 22.06
CA GLU A 233 0.76 14.53 23.18
C GLU A 233 0.35 13.04 23.31
N GLY A 234 1.19 12.26 23.98
CA GLY A 234 0.94 10.85 24.28
C GLY A 234 2.15 9.95 24.02
N LYS A 235 1.96 8.63 24.20
CA LYS A 235 3.01 7.64 23.94
C LYS A 235 3.40 7.66 22.46
N LEU A 236 4.69 7.87 22.20
CA LEU A 236 5.23 7.90 20.84
C LEU A 236 5.13 6.50 20.20
N ALA A 237 4.91 6.48 18.89
CA ALA A 237 5.00 5.24 18.12
C ALA A 237 6.43 4.69 18.15
N ASP A 238 6.58 3.37 18.14
CA ASP A 238 7.89 2.70 18.25
C ASP A 238 8.90 3.13 17.16
N ALA A 239 8.40 3.56 15.99
CA ALA A 239 9.24 4.13 14.94
C ALA A 239 10.04 5.37 15.39
N GLU A 240 9.55 6.13 16.37
CA GLU A 240 10.27 7.28 16.93
C GLU A 240 11.46 6.84 17.79
N ARG A 241 11.31 5.76 18.57
CA ARG A 241 12.40 5.12 19.32
C ARG A 241 13.48 4.66 18.36
N MET A 242 13.12 3.85 17.35
CA MET A 242 14.06 3.33 16.36
C MET A 242 14.85 4.44 15.67
N LYS A 243 14.21 5.55 15.27
CA LYS A 243 14.92 6.70 14.66
C LYS A 243 15.93 7.31 15.62
N LYS A 244 15.54 7.56 16.87
CA LYS A 244 16.41 8.15 17.91
C LYS A 244 17.61 7.25 18.22
N GLU A 245 17.39 5.95 18.35
CA GLU A 245 18.41 4.95 18.71
C GLU A 245 19.30 4.55 17.52
N SER A 246 18.89 4.86 16.28
CA SER A 246 19.65 4.50 15.07
C SER A 246 20.97 5.25 14.89
N ASN A 247 21.30 6.24 15.72
CA ASN A 247 22.46 7.11 15.54
C ASN A 247 22.55 7.70 14.12
N PHE A 248 21.53 8.49 13.75
CA PHE A 248 21.41 9.13 12.44
C PHE A 248 21.39 8.14 11.28
N LEU A 249 20.56 7.09 11.39
CA LEU A 249 20.29 6.09 10.35
C LEU A 249 21.34 4.99 10.15
N ARG A 250 22.31 4.83 11.06
CA ARG A 250 23.29 3.74 11.03
C ARG A 250 22.69 2.42 11.52
N GLY A 251 22.10 2.44 12.71
CA GLY A 251 21.63 1.26 13.44
C GLY A 251 22.72 0.19 13.49
N THR A 252 22.32 -1.06 13.24
CA THR A 252 23.23 -2.21 13.10
C THR A 252 23.27 -2.73 11.66
N ILE A 253 22.92 -1.89 10.67
CA ILE A 253 22.79 -2.33 9.26
C ILE A 253 24.10 -2.94 8.75
N ALA A 254 25.24 -2.31 9.04
CA ALA A 254 26.54 -2.79 8.57
C ALA A 254 26.93 -4.17 9.14
N GLU A 255 26.52 -4.45 10.39
CA GLU A 255 26.72 -5.75 11.04
C GLU A 255 25.80 -6.81 10.40
N ASP A 256 24.52 -6.45 10.22
CA ASP A 256 23.50 -7.32 9.63
C ASP A 256 23.81 -7.71 8.18
N LEU A 257 24.49 -6.86 7.40
CA LEU A 257 24.94 -7.21 6.04
C LEU A 257 25.87 -8.43 6.01
N ASN A 258 26.58 -8.72 7.10
CA ASN A 258 27.47 -9.87 7.22
C ASN A 258 26.78 -11.11 7.81
N ASP A 259 25.51 -11.00 8.21
CA ASP A 259 24.71 -12.13 8.67
C ASP A 259 24.24 -12.96 7.47
N GLY A 260 24.84 -14.15 7.33
CA GLY A 260 24.51 -15.15 6.31
C GLY A 260 23.41 -16.15 6.72
N LEU A 261 22.81 -16.02 7.91
CA LEU A 261 21.77 -16.94 8.38
C LEU A 261 20.41 -16.73 7.70
N THR A 262 20.13 -15.49 7.26
CA THR A 262 18.89 -15.12 6.57
C THR A 262 19.16 -14.22 5.38
N GLY A 263 18.34 -14.34 4.34
CA GLY A 263 18.32 -13.39 3.21
C GLY A 263 17.73 -12.00 3.55
N GLY A 264 17.19 -11.81 4.76
CA GLY A 264 16.56 -10.57 5.22
C GLY A 264 17.41 -9.73 6.19
N PHE A 265 16.85 -8.62 6.64
CA PHE A 265 17.33 -7.77 7.72
C PHE A 265 16.50 -8.01 8.98
N ASN A 266 17.15 -7.94 10.14
CA ASN A 266 16.56 -8.29 11.43
C ASN A 266 16.19 -7.04 12.25
N GLY A 267 15.20 -7.17 13.14
CA GLY A 267 14.81 -6.12 14.09
C GLY A 267 14.52 -4.76 13.44
N ASP A 268 15.10 -3.69 14.00
CA ASP A 268 14.90 -2.32 13.54
C ASP A 268 15.46 -2.08 12.12
N ASN A 269 16.43 -2.88 11.65
CA ASN A 269 17.04 -2.71 10.32
C ASN A 269 16.02 -2.88 9.21
N PHE A 270 15.01 -3.75 9.37
CA PHE A 270 13.91 -3.90 8.40
C PHE A 270 13.19 -2.57 8.08
N LEU A 271 13.08 -1.68 9.08
CA LEU A 271 12.53 -0.34 8.91
C LEU A 271 13.60 0.69 8.57
N LEU A 272 14.82 0.54 9.09
CA LEU A 272 15.90 1.50 8.91
C LEU A 272 16.44 1.54 7.48
N ILE A 273 16.57 0.39 6.81
CA ILE A 273 16.99 0.32 5.38
C ILE A 273 16.06 1.12 4.46
N ARG A 274 14.82 1.43 4.89
CA ARG A 274 13.90 2.29 4.13
C ARG A 274 14.38 3.74 4.05
N PHE A 275 15.15 4.23 5.02
CA PHE A 275 15.78 5.55 4.89
C PHE A 275 16.92 5.54 3.87
N HIS A 276 17.49 4.36 3.60
CA HIS A 276 18.49 4.11 2.55
C HIS A 276 17.84 3.63 1.23
N GLY A 277 16.56 3.91 1.06
CA GLY A 277 15.83 3.69 -0.19
C GLY A 277 15.44 2.26 -0.51
N MET A 278 15.53 1.36 0.47
CA MET A 278 15.21 -0.04 0.28
C MET A 278 13.94 -0.49 1.00
N TYR A 279 13.25 -1.47 0.42
CA TYR A 279 12.26 -2.27 1.13
C TYR A 279 12.66 -3.72 1.04
N GLN A 280 12.81 -4.38 2.18
CA GLN A 280 12.80 -5.84 2.18
C GLN A 280 11.40 -6.31 1.78
N GLN A 281 11.40 -7.21 0.81
CA GLN A 281 10.27 -7.86 0.21
C GLN A 281 10.55 -9.36 0.18
N ASP A 282 9.58 -10.10 -0.31
CA ASP A 282 9.71 -11.50 -0.67
C ASP A 282 8.75 -11.78 -1.82
N ASP A 283 8.98 -12.89 -2.51
CA ASP A 283 8.07 -13.33 -3.56
C ASP A 283 6.86 -14.05 -2.96
N ARG A 284 5.71 -13.36 -2.97
CA ARG A 284 4.46 -13.86 -2.39
C ARG A 284 3.82 -14.97 -3.21
N ASP A 285 4.20 -15.18 -4.47
CA ASP A 285 3.64 -16.26 -5.29
C ASP A 285 4.18 -17.63 -4.83
N ILE A 286 5.45 -17.69 -4.40
CA ILE A 286 6.10 -18.92 -3.93
C ILE A 286 6.16 -19.05 -2.41
N ARG A 287 5.64 -18.07 -1.66
CA ARG A 287 5.73 -18.05 -0.19
C ARG A 287 5.09 -19.28 0.46
N ALA A 288 3.92 -19.70 -0.03
CA ALA A 288 3.23 -20.88 0.50
C ALA A 288 4.04 -22.17 0.27
N GLU A 289 4.56 -22.36 -0.94
CA GLU A 289 5.43 -23.49 -1.28
C GLU A 289 6.68 -23.55 -0.39
N ARG A 290 7.34 -22.40 -0.18
CA ARG A 290 8.53 -22.32 0.68
C ARG A 290 8.21 -22.63 2.14
N ALA A 291 7.08 -22.15 2.65
CA ALA A 291 6.62 -22.46 4.00
C ALA A 291 6.36 -23.97 4.17
N GLU A 292 5.76 -24.63 3.17
CA GLU A 292 5.60 -26.10 3.18
C GLU A 292 6.94 -26.85 3.19
N GLN A 293 7.97 -26.28 2.58
CA GLN A 293 9.34 -26.81 2.58
C GLN A 293 10.12 -26.42 3.85
N LYS A 294 9.51 -25.71 4.81
CA LYS A 294 10.15 -25.14 6.01
C LYS A 294 11.31 -24.20 5.68
N LEU A 295 11.26 -23.55 4.52
CA LEU A 295 12.20 -22.52 4.11
C LEU A 295 11.67 -21.14 4.51
N GLU A 296 12.57 -20.23 4.86
CA GLU A 296 12.21 -18.82 5.02
C GLU A 296 11.66 -18.24 3.71
N PRO A 297 10.83 -17.17 3.75
CA PRO A 297 10.44 -16.45 2.55
C PRO A 297 11.67 -16.08 1.71
N ARG A 298 11.53 -16.05 0.38
CA ARG A 298 12.65 -15.68 -0.50
C ARG A 298 12.89 -14.18 -0.42
N HIS A 299 13.58 -13.75 0.63
CA HIS A 299 13.84 -12.35 0.91
C HIS A 299 14.70 -11.72 -0.19
N ALA A 300 14.28 -10.53 -0.62
CA ALA A 300 15.01 -9.69 -1.53
C ALA A 300 14.61 -8.23 -1.32
N MET A 301 15.46 -7.31 -1.73
CA MET A 301 15.26 -5.89 -1.58
C MET A 301 14.72 -5.30 -2.88
N MET A 302 13.69 -4.47 -2.76
CA MET A 302 13.46 -3.43 -3.74
C MET A 302 14.30 -2.22 -3.37
N LEU A 303 15.02 -1.67 -4.34
CA LEU A 303 15.72 -0.40 -4.22
C LEU A 303 15.02 0.63 -5.08
N ARG A 304 14.91 1.85 -4.55
CA ARG A 304 14.43 3.02 -5.28
C ARG A 304 15.48 4.12 -5.30
N CYS A 305 15.74 4.67 -6.49
CA CYS A 305 16.65 5.79 -6.68
C CYS A 305 16.01 7.14 -6.31
N ARG A 306 16.84 8.09 -5.87
CA ARG A 306 16.50 9.50 -5.82
C ARG A 306 16.86 10.10 -7.18
N LEU A 307 15.91 10.77 -7.81
CA LEU A 307 16.03 11.25 -9.19
C LEU A 307 15.10 12.47 -9.36
N PRO A 308 15.45 13.64 -8.81
CA PRO A 308 14.57 14.81 -8.86
C PRO A 308 14.17 15.13 -10.31
N GLY A 309 12.88 15.38 -10.55
CA GLY A 309 12.34 15.63 -11.89
C GLY A 309 12.39 14.45 -12.88
N GLY A 310 12.95 13.29 -12.49
CA GLY A 310 13.05 12.10 -13.33
C GLY A 310 14.09 12.15 -14.44
N VAL A 311 15.01 13.12 -14.41
CA VAL A 311 16.04 13.28 -15.45
C VAL A 311 17.17 12.28 -15.21
N ILE A 312 17.50 11.47 -16.22
CA ILE A 312 18.57 10.46 -16.18
C ILE A 312 19.33 10.46 -17.52
N SER A 313 20.66 10.40 -17.47
CA SER A 313 21.48 10.38 -18.69
C SER A 313 21.49 8.98 -19.34
N PRO A 314 21.80 8.89 -20.65
CA PRO A 314 21.95 7.60 -21.33
C PRO A 314 23.03 6.70 -20.68
N GLN A 315 24.12 7.27 -20.17
CA GLN A 315 25.17 6.52 -19.48
C GLN A 315 24.69 5.96 -18.13
N GLN A 316 23.94 6.77 -17.38
CA GLN A 316 23.28 6.30 -16.15
C GLN A 316 22.29 5.17 -16.47
N TRP A 317 21.51 5.33 -17.54
CA TRP A 317 20.57 4.31 -18.01
C TRP A 317 21.24 2.97 -18.32
N LEU A 318 22.31 2.97 -19.12
CA LEU A 318 23.06 1.75 -19.44
C LEU A 318 23.64 1.07 -18.19
N GLY A 319 24.09 1.85 -17.21
CA GLY A 319 24.57 1.32 -15.94
C GLY A 319 23.48 0.60 -15.13
N ILE A 320 22.28 1.21 -15.03
CA ILE A 320 21.16 0.60 -14.30
C ILE A 320 20.55 -0.58 -15.06
N ASP A 321 20.56 -0.54 -16.39
CA ASP A 321 20.08 -1.61 -17.27
C ASP A 321 20.90 -2.90 -17.10
N LYS A 322 22.23 -2.76 -17.10
CA LYS A 322 23.16 -3.86 -16.86
C LYS A 322 22.94 -4.47 -15.48
N PHE A 323 22.81 -3.64 -14.44
CA PHE A 323 22.58 -4.13 -13.09
C PHE A 323 21.25 -4.86 -12.93
N ALA A 324 20.17 -4.32 -13.51
CA ALA A 324 18.87 -4.97 -13.50
C ALA A 324 18.97 -6.40 -14.06
N GLN A 325 19.65 -6.55 -15.20
CA GLN A 325 19.82 -7.83 -15.88
C GLN A 325 20.67 -8.83 -15.09
N GLU A 326 21.81 -8.40 -14.54
CA GLU A 326 22.83 -9.30 -13.99
C GLU A 326 22.64 -9.59 -12.50
N SER A 327 22.01 -8.68 -11.75
CA SER A 327 22.10 -8.67 -10.28
C SER A 327 20.75 -8.64 -9.56
N THR A 328 19.64 -8.80 -10.30
CA THR A 328 18.28 -8.82 -9.73
C THR A 328 17.51 -10.07 -10.17
N LEU A 329 16.60 -10.56 -9.32
CA LEU A 329 15.80 -11.75 -9.62
C LEU A 329 14.83 -11.56 -10.80
N TYR A 330 14.36 -10.33 -11.03
CA TYR A 330 13.30 -10.06 -12.01
C TYR A 330 13.82 -9.49 -13.34
N GLY A 331 15.08 -9.05 -13.44
CA GLY A 331 15.64 -8.49 -14.68
C GLY A 331 15.07 -7.14 -15.11
N SER A 332 14.00 -6.66 -14.47
CA SER A 332 13.21 -5.51 -14.92
C SER A 332 13.67 -4.18 -14.33
N ILE A 333 13.42 -3.09 -15.06
CA ILE A 333 13.40 -1.72 -14.51
C ILE A 333 11.94 -1.30 -14.36
N ARG A 334 11.56 -0.79 -13.19
CA ARG A 334 10.21 -0.28 -12.92
C ARG A 334 10.20 1.24 -12.78
N ILE A 335 9.74 1.95 -13.78
CA ILE A 335 9.53 3.41 -13.75
C ILE A 335 8.32 3.70 -12.88
N THR A 336 8.46 4.56 -11.88
CA THR A 336 7.42 4.83 -10.89
C THR A 336 6.64 6.10 -11.21
N ASN A 337 5.44 6.24 -10.64
CA ASN A 337 4.65 7.48 -10.73
C ASN A 337 5.19 8.63 -9.85
N ARG A 338 6.45 8.53 -9.45
CA ARG A 338 7.22 9.58 -8.80
C ARG A 338 8.53 9.85 -9.52
N GLN A 339 8.55 9.65 -10.84
CA GLN A 339 9.67 10.05 -11.71
C GLN A 339 11.01 9.47 -11.24
N THR A 340 11.01 8.19 -10.94
CA THR A 340 12.23 7.44 -10.56
C THR A 340 12.05 5.99 -10.93
N PHE A 341 13.11 5.19 -10.88
CA PHE A 341 13.06 3.76 -11.10
C PHE A 341 13.12 2.96 -9.80
N GLN A 342 12.65 1.71 -9.87
CA GLN A 342 12.81 0.68 -8.86
C GLN A 342 13.45 -0.56 -9.48
N PHE A 343 14.41 -1.12 -8.78
CA PHE A 343 14.83 -2.50 -8.97
C PHE A 343 14.06 -3.38 -7.99
N HIS A 344 13.61 -4.55 -8.43
CA HIS A 344 13.03 -5.55 -7.54
C HIS A 344 13.92 -6.78 -7.52
N GLY A 345 13.99 -7.48 -6.39
CA GLY A 345 14.68 -8.76 -6.31
C GLY A 345 16.19 -8.63 -6.16
N ILE A 346 16.70 -7.59 -5.49
CA ILE A 346 18.12 -7.50 -5.14
C ILE A 346 18.37 -8.39 -3.93
N LEU A 347 19.19 -9.43 -4.06
CA LEU A 347 19.56 -10.27 -2.91
C LEU A 347 20.47 -9.51 -1.93
N LYS A 348 20.51 -9.90 -0.64
CA LYS A 348 21.23 -9.18 0.43
C LYS A 348 22.69 -8.90 0.08
N GLY A 349 23.41 -9.88 -0.47
CA GLY A 349 24.80 -9.70 -0.93
C GLY A 349 24.99 -8.67 -2.04
N ASN A 350 23.95 -8.38 -2.83
CA ASN A 350 24.01 -7.40 -3.93
C ASN A 350 23.54 -5.99 -3.52
N VAL A 351 23.10 -5.80 -2.26
CA VAL A 351 22.65 -4.49 -1.78
C VAL A 351 23.79 -3.48 -1.75
N LYS A 352 24.95 -3.81 -1.17
CA LYS A 352 26.08 -2.88 -1.15
C LYS A 352 26.62 -2.58 -2.56
N PRO A 353 26.83 -3.58 -3.44
CA PRO A 353 27.21 -3.35 -4.84
C PRO A 353 26.30 -2.39 -5.61
N VAL A 354 24.97 -2.45 -5.43
CA VAL A 354 24.06 -1.53 -6.15
C VAL A 354 24.23 -0.08 -5.69
N HIS A 355 24.45 0.17 -4.40
CA HIS A 355 24.65 1.53 -3.89
C HIS A 355 25.97 2.12 -4.40
N GLN A 356 27.03 1.30 -4.44
CA GLN A 356 28.31 1.71 -5.03
C GLN A 356 28.19 1.97 -6.54
N LEU A 357 27.41 1.18 -7.26
CA LEU A 357 27.11 1.42 -8.67
C LEU A 357 26.39 2.77 -8.86
N LEU A 358 25.31 3.01 -8.11
CA LEU A 358 24.58 4.28 -8.18
C LEU A 358 25.54 5.45 -7.93
N ASN A 359 26.38 5.37 -6.90
CA ASN A 359 27.36 6.42 -6.59
C ASN A 359 28.34 6.67 -7.75
N ARG A 360 28.86 5.61 -8.40
CA ARG A 360 29.72 5.76 -9.59
C ARG A 360 29.01 6.42 -10.77
N LEU A 361 27.69 6.28 -10.86
CA LEU A 361 26.85 6.91 -11.87
C LEU A 361 26.39 8.32 -11.48
N GLY A 362 26.78 8.84 -10.30
CA GLY A 362 26.30 10.12 -9.77
C GLY A 362 24.85 10.07 -9.28
N LEU A 363 24.36 8.90 -8.90
CA LEU A 363 23.02 8.63 -8.37
C LEU A 363 23.10 8.16 -6.92
N ASP A 364 21.98 8.24 -6.19
CA ASP A 364 21.86 7.70 -4.83
C ASP A 364 20.44 7.18 -4.53
N ALA A 365 20.33 6.38 -3.48
CA ALA A 365 19.05 5.88 -2.95
C ALA A 365 18.69 6.51 -1.60
N LEU A 366 19.43 7.52 -1.14
CA LEU A 366 19.23 8.12 0.17
C LEU A 366 17.87 8.82 0.23
N ALA A 367 17.17 8.63 1.34
CA ALA A 367 15.90 9.27 1.65
C ALA A 367 14.74 9.02 0.67
N THR A 368 14.79 7.97 -0.15
CA THR A 368 13.69 7.70 -1.13
C THR A 368 12.49 6.99 -0.51
N ALA A 369 12.63 6.56 0.76
CA ALA A 369 11.62 5.85 1.52
C ALA A 369 11.61 6.23 3.02
N ASN A 370 10.65 5.68 3.76
CA ASN A 370 10.32 6.03 5.15
C ASN A 370 9.95 7.52 5.41
N ASP A 371 10.32 8.06 6.58
CA ASP A 371 9.81 9.29 7.18
C ASP A 371 10.72 10.50 6.93
N VAL A 372 10.90 10.80 5.65
CA VAL A 372 11.71 11.88 5.08
C VAL A 372 11.03 12.44 3.83
N ASN A 373 11.58 13.50 3.26
CA ASN A 373 11.18 14.00 1.94
C ASN A 373 11.47 12.93 0.87
N ARG A 374 10.48 12.61 0.05
CA ARG A 374 10.59 11.67 -1.08
C ARG A 374 11.11 12.40 -2.31
N ASN A 375 11.34 11.64 -3.39
CA ASN A 375 11.71 12.20 -4.69
C ASN A 375 10.83 13.40 -5.05
N VAL A 376 11.46 14.54 -5.36
CA VAL A 376 10.78 15.78 -5.72
C VAL A 376 10.40 15.70 -7.19
N LEU A 377 9.11 15.82 -7.47
CA LEU A 377 8.62 15.78 -8.85
C LEU A 377 8.79 17.13 -9.53
N CYS A 378 8.99 17.12 -10.83
CA CYS A 378 8.89 18.29 -11.69
C CYS A 378 8.03 17.91 -12.89
N THR A 379 7.10 18.75 -13.33
CA THR A 379 6.41 18.52 -14.61
C THR A 379 7.45 18.24 -15.70
N SER A 380 7.32 17.14 -16.45
CA SER A 380 8.38 16.70 -17.38
C SER A 380 8.52 17.58 -18.63
N ASN A 381 7.59 18.53 -18.81
CA ASN A 381 7.36 19.45 -19.94
C ASN A 381 8.54 19.53 -20.94
N PRO A 382 8.56 18.68 -21.97
CA PRO A 382 9.62 18.72 -22.98
C PRO A 382 9.46 19.87 -23.97
N VAL A 383 8.31 20.56 -24.03
CA VAL A 383 8.06 21.55 -25.09
C VAL A 383 8.62 22.93 -24.73
N GLU A 384 8.44 23.37 -23.49
CA GLU A 384 9.04 24.62 -23.00
C GLU A 384 10.34 24.31 -22.25
N SER A 385 11.38 23.91 -23.00
CA SER A 385 12.66 23.44 -22.45
C SER A 385 13.29 24.43 -21.47
N GLU A 386 13.21 25.74 -21.71
CA GLU A 386 13.78 26.77 -20.83
C GLU A 386 13.04 26.86 -19.48
N LEU A 387 11.73 27.03 -19.50
CA LEU A 387 10.92 27.08 -18.27
C LEU A 387 11.00 25.77 -17.49
N HIS A 388 10.99 24.64 -18.21
CA HIS A 388 11.23 23.33 -17.63
C HIS A 388 12.60 23.26 -16.93
N GLN A 389 13.67 23.74 -17.58
CA GLN A 389 15.00 23.72 -17.00
C GLN A 389 15.05 24.52 -15.69
N GLU A 390 14.48 25.73 -15.67
CA GLU A 390 14.42 26.54 -14.45
C GLU A 390 13.62 25.84 -13.33
N ALA A 391 12.45 25.28 -13.65
CA ALA A 391 11.63 24.53 -12.69
C ALA A 391 12.33 23.26 -12.18
N TYR A 392 13.01 22.53 -13.06
CA TYR A 392 13.79 21.35 -12.74
C TYR A 392 14.95 21.69 -11.78
N GLU A 393 15.69 22.77 -12.05
CA GLU A 393 16.76 23.22 -11.15
C GLU A 393 16.23 23.55 -9.76
N TRP A 394 15.02 24.14 -9.64
CA TRP A 394 14.37 24.33 -8.34
C TRP A 394 13.95 23.01 -7.69
N ALA A 395 13.39 22.06 -8.45
CA ALA A 395 13.08 20.72 -7.91
C ALA A 395 14.32 20.01 -7.37
N LYS A 396 15.46 20.15 -8.06
CA LYS A 396 16.76 19.64 -7.63
C LYS A 396 17.25 20.33 -6.37
N LYS A 397 17.28 21.68 -6.34
CA LYS A 397 17.65 22.47 -5.15
C LYS A 397 16.80 22.11 -3.93
N ILE A 398 15.49 21.96 -4.10
CA ILE A 398 14.59 21.54 -3.01
C ILE A 398 14.90 20.10 -2.57
N SER A 399 15.17 19.19 -3.50
CA SER A 399 15.54 17.81 -3.16
C SER A 399 16.85 17.73 -2.37
N GLU A 400 17.84 18.55 -2.71
CA GLU A 400 19.14 18.62 -2.04
C GLU A 400 19.02 19.31 -0.68
N HIS A 401 18.28 20.42 -0.60
CA HIS A 401 18.06 21.18 0.63
C HIS A 401 17.38 20.35 1.72
N LEU A 402 16.42 19.49 1.33
CA LEU A 402 15.64 18.65 2.25
C LEU A 402 16.24 17.25 2.48
N LEU A 403 17.46 16.99 1.99
CA LEU A 403 18.14 15.71 2.19
C LEU A 403 18.62 15.59 3.64
N PRO A 404 18.54 14.39 4.26
CA PRO A 404 19.19 14.12 5.54
C PRO A 404 20.68 14.49 5.53
N ARG A 405 21.10 15.30 6.51
CA ARG A 405 22.50 15.60 6.80
C ARG A 405 23.09 14.53 7.73
N THR A 406 23.35 13.36 7.16
CA THR A 406 23.98 12.23 7.86
C THR A 406 25.07 11.59 7.00
N ARG A 407 26.14 11.11 7.65
CA ARG A 407 27.19 10.31 6.99
C ARG A 407 26.86 8.81 6.89
N ALA A 408 25.76 8.36 7.52
CA ALA A 408 25.41 6.94 7.61
C ALA A 408 25.37 6.24 6.25
N TYR A 409 24.86 6.90 5.20
CA TYR A 409 24.80 6.31 3.86
C TYR A 409 26.20 6.02 3.29
N ALA A 410 27.12 6.96 3.45
CA ALA A 410 28.50 6.80 2.97
C ALA A 410 29.27 5.73 3.76
N GLU A 411 29.07 5.69 5.08
CA GLU A 411 29.73 4.72 5.96
C GLU A 411 29.21 3.29 5.74
N VAL A 412 27.90 3.11 5.58
CA VAL A 412 27.30 1.77 5.42
C VAL A 412 27.54 1.22 4.01
N TRP A 413 27.39 2.05 2.97
CA TRP A 413 27.31 1.57 1.59
C TRP A 413 28.55 1.86 0.73
N LEU A 414 29.33 2.89 1.05
CA LEU A 414 30.42 3.39 0.20
C LEU A 414 31.81 3.17 0.77
N ASP A 415 31.93 2.38 1.84
CA ASP A 415 33.21 2.03 2.49
C ASP A 415 34.02 3.25 2.99
N GLN A 416 33.35 4.37 3.26
CA GLN A 416 34.01 5.52 3.87
C GLN A 416 34.24 5.28 5.36
N GLU A 417 35.37 5.80 5.88
CA GLU A 417 35.73 5.63 7.29
C GLU A 417 34.64 6.11 8.23
N LYS A 418 34.35 5.29 9.25
CA LYS A 418 33.46 5.63 10.36
C LYS A 418 34.19 6.64 11.24
N VAL A 419 33.73 7.88 11.21
CA VAL A 419 34.24 8.94 12.09
C VAL A 419 33.40 8.93 13.38
N ALA A 420 34.01 9.24 14.53
CA ALA A 420 33.24 9.49 15.75
C ALA A 420 32.16 10.54 15.45
N THR A 421 30.89 10.21 15.70
CA THR A 421 29.76 10.91 15.09
C THR A 421 29.58 12.32 15.68
N THR A 422 29.79 13.34 14.85
CA THR A 422 29.39 14.75 15.11
C THR A 422 28.24 15.18 14.19
N ASP A 423 27.49 14.22 13.65
CA ASP A 423 26.36 14.51 12.74
C ASP A 423 25.28 15.32 13.48
N GLU A 424 24.80 16.39 12.83
CA GLU A 424 23.64 17.16 13.25
C GLU A 424 22.63 17.22 12.10
N GLU A 425 21.34 17.05 12.41
CA GLU A 425 20.24 17.13 11.46
C GLU A 425 19.41 18.41 11.69
N PRO A 426 19.80 19.56 11.10
CA PRO A 426 19.22 20.86 11.46
C PRO A 426 17.76 21.01 11.01
N ILE A 427 17.41 20.43 9.85
CA ILE A 427 16.06 20.53 9.28
C ILE A 427 15.17 19.41 9.81
N LEU A 428 15.63 18.16 9.75
CA LEU A 428 14.80 16.99 10.04
C LEU A 428 14.80 16.62 11.54
N GLY A 429 15.81 17.08 12.30
CA GLY A 429 15.99 16.74 13.69
C GLY A 429 16.41 15.28 13.91
N PRO A 430 16.70 14.89 15.17
CA PRO A 430 17.22 13.56 15.51
C PRO A 430 16.22 12.42 15.26
N THR A 431 14.94 12.75 15.07
CA THR A 431 13.86 11.77 14.81
C THR A 431 13.20 11.98 13.45
N TYR A 432 13.83 12.72 12.54
CA TYR A 432 13.33 12.97 11.19
C TYR A 432 11.85 13.42 11.18
N LEU A 433 11.09 13.15 10.11
CA LEU A 433 9.68 13.50 10.04
C LEU A 433 8.78 12.47 10.75
N PRO A 434 7.54 12.84 11.12
CA PRO A 434 6.55 11.89 11.64
C PRO A 434 6.13 10.84 10.59
N ARG A 435 6.14 11.24 9.31
CA ARG A 435 5.78 10.38 8.18
C ARG A 435 6.42 10.87 6.88
N LYS A 436 6.42 10.03 5.84
CA LYS A 436 6.83 10.39 4.46
C LYS A 436 6.30 11.76 4.05
N PHE A 437 7.11 12.59 3.42
CA PHE A 437 6.73 13.90 2.90
C PHE A 437 6.98 13.94 1.39
N LYS A 438 6.05 14.48 0.61
CA LYS A 438 6.10 14.47 -0.86
C LYS A 438 6.03 15.89 -1.39
N THR A 439 6.97 16.21 -2.27
CA THR A 439 7.08 17.55 -2.85
C THR A 439 6.98 17.50 -4.38
N THR A 440 6.40 18.53 -4.99
CA THR A 440 6.36 18.73 -6.45
C THR A 440 6.66 20.17 -6.83
N VAL A 441 7.22 20.33 -8.02
CA VAL A 441 7.24 21.56 -8.81
C VAL A 441 6.37 21.30 -10.04
N VAL A 442 5.41 22.18 -10.32
CA VAL A 442 4.36 21.98 -11.33
C VAL A 442 4.42 23.12 -12.33
N ILE A 443 4.33 22.83 -13.62
CA ILE A 443 4.28 23.86 -14.68
C ILE A 443 2.89 23.85 -15.32
N PRO A 444 2.04 24.85 -15.05
CA PRO A 444 0.76 25.00 -15.74
C PRO A 444 0.92 25.10 -17.27
N PRO A 445 -0.05 24.58 -18.06
CA PRO A 445 -1.32 24.02 -17.63
C PRO A 445 -1.29 22.51 -17.33
N GLN A 446 -0.11 21.91 -17.18
CA GLN A 446 0.05 20.48 -16.96
C GLN A 446 0.05 20.14 -15.45
N ASN A 447 -0.69 19.11 -15.07
CA ASN A 447 -0.70 18.53 -13.72
C ASN A 447 -0.39 17.02 -13.77
N ASP A 448 0.53 16.63 -14.65
CA ASP A 448 1.09 15.27 -14.77
C ASP A 448 1.61 14.71 -13.44
N VAL A 449 2.22 15.58 -12.61
CA VAL A 449 2.73 15.23 -11.28
C VAL A 449 1.64 14.98 -10.22
N ASP A 450 0.35 15.22 -10.54
CA ASP A 450 -0.81 15.12 -9.65
C ASP A 450 -0.57 15.82 -8.30
N LEU A 451 -0.45 17.14 -8.31
CA LEU A 451 -0.04 17.94 -7.15
C LEU A 451 -0.89 17.64 -5.89
N HIS A 452 -2.19 17.37 -6.03
CA HIS A 452 -3.08 17.08 -4.90
C HIS A 452 -2.78 15.74 -4.19
N ALA A 453 -1.86 14.93 -4.71
CA ALA A 453 -1.36 13.71 -4.05
C ALA A 453 -0.15 13.96 -3.13
N ASN A 454 0.28 15.21 -2.96
CA ASN A 454 1.56 15.59 -2.37
C ASN A 454 1.39 16.62 -1.23
N ASP A 455 2.32 16.59 -0.28
CA ASP A 455 2.29 17.42 0.92
C ASP A 455 2.61 18.88 0.62
N MET A 456 3.50 19.15 -0.34
CA MET A 456 3.97 20.49 -0.71
C MET A 456 4.13 20.61 -2.23
N ASN A 457 3.64 21.69 -2.81
CA ASN A 457 3.59 21.87 -4.25
C ASN A 457 3.93 23.32 -4.61
N PHE A 458 4.89 23.50 -5.50
CA PHE A 458 5.28 24.79 -6.05
C PHE A 458 4.77 24.89 -7.48
N VAL A 459 3.71 25.65 -7.71
CA VAL A 459 3.14 25.88 -9.04
C VAL A 459 3.87 27.06 -9.67
N ALA A 460 4.60 26.80 -10.74
CA ALA A 460 5.42 27.76 -11.47
C ALA A 460 4.57 28.92 -12.01
N ILE A 461 5.03 30.14 -11.74
CA ILE A 461 4.50 31.36 -12.34
C ILE A 461 5.58 31.92 -13.25
N ALA A 462 5.25 32.07 -14.53
CA ALA A 462 6.13 32.63 -15.53
C ALA A 462 5.66 34.01 -16.00
N GLU A 463 6.60 34.90 -16.25
CA GLU A 463 6.38 36.17 -16.96
C GLU A 463 7.37 36.22 -18.13
N ASN A 464 6.87 36.51 -19.34
CA ASN A 464 7.69 36.55 -20.56
C ASN A 464 8.53 35.28 -20.79
N GLY A 465 7.97 34.10 -20.46
CA GLY A 465 8.64 32.81 -20.61
C GLY A 465 9.65 32.46 -19.52
N LYS A 466 9.90 33.35 -18.54
CA LYS A 466 10.85 33.12 -17.43
C LYS A 466 10.14 32.89 -16.12
N LEU A 467 10.69 32.00 -15.30
CA LEU A 467 10.15 31.71 -13.99
C LEU A 467 10.38 32.90 -13.04
N VAL A 468 9.32 33.44 -12.45
CA VAL A 468 9.42 34.60 -11.52
C VAL A 468 9.10 34.24 -10.07
N GLY A 469 8.42 33.11 -9.85
CA GLY A 469 8.06 32.64 -8.52
C GLY A 469 7.12 31.46 -8.56
N PHE A 470 6.51 31.17 -7.40
CA PHE A 470 5.63 30.03 -7.22
C PHE A 470 4.38 30.38 -6.42
N ASN A 471 3.24 29.82 -6.81
CA ASN A 471 2.14 29.62 -5.85
C ASN A 471 2.43 28.36 -5.03
N LEU A 472 2.25 28.45 -3.71
CA LEU A 472 2.42 27.33 -2.79
C LEU A 472 1.06 26.66 -2.47
N LEU A 473 0.98 25.35 -2.67
CA LEU A 473 -0.15 24.51 -2.23
C LEU A 473 0.31 23.40 -1.29
N VAL A 474 -0.34 23.24 -0.13
CA VAL A 474 0.07 22.33 0.94
C VAL A 474 -1.06 21.38 1.38
N GLY A 475 -0.74 20.14 1.74
CA GLY A 475 -1.66 19.25 2.46
C GLY A 475 -2.36 18.18 1.64
N GLY A 476 -1.90 17.89 0.42
CA GLY A 476 -2.44 16.80 -0.37
C GLY A 476 -2.04 15.42 0.15
N GLY A 477 -2.86 14.40 -0.08
CA GLY A 477 -2.46 13.02 0.21
C GLY A 477 -3.58 11.99 0.15
N LEU A 478 -3.29 10.83 -0.46
CA LEU A 478 -4.32 9.88 -0.88
C LEU A 478 -4.60 8.72 0.07
N SER A 479 -3.65 8.35 0.94
CA SER A 479 -3.76 7.14 1.76
C SER A 479 -4.99 7.15 2.66
N ILE A 480 -5.74 6.04 2.68
CA ILE A 480 -6.83 5.76 3.61
C ILE A 480 -6.62 4.40 4.29
N GLU A 481 -7.48 4.05 5.23
CA GLU A 481 -7.66 2.72 5.78
C GLU A 481 -9.14 2.33 5.65
N HIS A 482 -9.41 1.10 5.18
CA HIS A 482 -10.79 0.65 4.97
C HIS A 482 -11.60 0.68 6.27
N GLY A 483 -12.84 1.18 6.20
CA GLY A 483 -13.72 1.34 7.36
C GLY A 483 -13.33 2.46 8.33
N ASN A 484 -12.09 2.95 8.30
CA ASN A 484 -11.62 3.99 9.21
C ASN A 484 -11.88 5.40 8.66
N LYS A 485 -13.03 5.97 9.03
CA LYS A 485 -13.44 7.33 8.64
C LYS A 485 -12.53 8.45 9.15
N LYS A 486 -11.64 8.17 10.12
CA LYS A 486 -10.62 9.14 10.58
C LYS A 486 -9.48 9.30 9.56
N THR A 487 -9.41 8.42 8.57
CA THR A 487 -8.47 8.51 7.45
C THR A 487 -9.22 8.80 6.16
N TYR A 488 -8.74 9.78 5.38
CA TYR A 488 -9.41 10.25 4.17
C TYR A 488 -8.41 10.83 3.19
N ALA A 489 -8.69 10.76 1.89
CA ALA A 489 -7.93 11.51 0.89
C ALA A 489 -8.23 13.01 1.02
N ARG A 490 -7.22 13.85 0.76
CA ARG A 490 -7.35 15.31 0.85
C ARG A 490 -6.62 15.96 -0.32
N GLN A 491 -7.21 17.00 -0.90
CA GLN A 491 -6.54 17.89 -1.86
C GLN A 491 -5.64 18.89 -1.12
N SER A 492 -4.59 19.36 -1.79
CA SER A 492 -3.77 20.48 -1.30
C SER A 492 -4.58 21.79 -1.23
N SER A 493 -4.28 22.65 -0.26
CA SER A 493 -4.86 23.98 -0.06
C SER A 493 -3.85 25.05 -0.46
N GLU A 494 -4.33 26.14 -1.06
CA GLU A 494 -3.51 27.29 -1.44
C GLU A 494 -3.06 28.10 -0.22
N PHE A 495 -1.78 28.49 -0.20
CA PHE A 495 -1.21 29.35 0.84
C PHE A 495 -1.00 30.78 0.33
N GLY A 496 -0.43 30.91 -0.86
CA GLY A 496 -0.17 32.18 -1.54
C GLY A 496 1.04 32.11 -2.47
N TYR A 497 1.40 33.25 -3.04
CA TYR A 497 2.54 33.41 -3.94
C TYR A 497 3.83 33.78 -3.19
N ILE A 498 4.96 33.27 -3.68
CA ILE A 498 6.32 33.62 -3.24
C ILE A 498 7.25 33.91 -4.43
N PRO A 499 8.11 34.93 -4.35
CA PRO A 499 9.27 35.10 -5.22
C PRO A 499 10.27 33.93 -5.11
N LEU A 500 11.06 33.72 -6.16
CA LEU A 500 12.01 32.61 -6.26
C LEU A 500 13.02 32.52 -5.10
N GLU A 501 13.55 33.66 -4.64
CA GLU A 501 14.54 33.73 -3.56
C GLU A 501 14.08 33.12 -2.22
N HIS A 502 12.76 33.07 -1.98
CA HIS A 502 12.19 32.52 -0.75
C HIS A 502 11.88 31.02 -0.83
N THR A 503 12.05 30.38 -1.98
CA THR A 503 11.60 29.00 -2.22
C THR A 503 12.16 28.00 -1.21
N LEU A 504 13.46 28.03 -0.93
CA LEU A 504 14.09 27.08 0.01
C LEU A 504 13.72 27.36 1.46
N ALA A 505 13.68 28.63 1.87
CA ALA A 505 13.26 29.02 3.22
C ALA A 505 11.81 28.58 3.50
N VAL A 506 10.92 28.73 2.51
CA VAL A 506 9.52 28.29 2.60
C VAL A 506 9.43 26.76 2.60
N ALA A 507 10.19 26.07 1.75
CA ALA A 507 10.22 24.61 1.75
C ALA A 507 10.64 24.04 3.12
N GLU A 508 11.68 24.62 3.73
CA GLU A 508 12.14 24.28 5.06
C GLU A 508 11.11 24.63 6.13
N ALA A 509 10.49 25.80 6.07
CA ALA A 509 9.46 26.23 7.01
C ALA A 509 8.25 25.28 7.03
N VAL A 510 7.76 24.85 5.85
CA VAL A 510 6.66 23.86 5.76
C VAL A 510 7.09 22.51 6.34
N VAL A 511 8.29 22.03 5.99
CA VAL A 511 8.81 20.73 6.45
C VAL A 511 9.03 20.73 7.97
N THR A 512 9.62 21.78 8.51
CA THR A 512 9.87 21.90 9.96
C THR A 512 8.57 22.10 10.73
N THR A 513 7.57 22.82 10.18
CA THR A 513 6.24 22.91 10.80
C THR A 513 5.61 21.53 10.87
N GLN A 514 5.66 20.74 9.79
CA GLN A 514 5.18 19.36 9.81
C GLN A 514 6.00 18.46 10.73
N ARG A 515 7.32 18.66 10.84
CA ARG A 515 8.20 17.93 11.76
C ARG A 515 7.75 18.12 13.21
N ASP A 516 7.41 19.36 13.58
CA ASP A 516 7.11 19.75 14.95
C ASP A 516 5.65 19.47 15.32
N TRP A 517 4.72 19.72 14.42
CA TRP A 517 3.27 19.61 14.68
C TRP A 517 2.67 18.28 14.23
N GLY A 518 3.32 17.52 13.35
CA GLY A 518 2.77 16.25 12.88
C GLY A 518 2.64 15.21 13.99
N ASN A 519 1.54 14.46 14.00
CA ASN A 519 1.25 13.46 15.02
C ASN A 519 2.33 12.35 15.01
N ARG A 520 2.98 12.10 16.16
CA ARG A 520 3.99 11.05 16.35
C ARG A 520 3.51 9.87 17.22
N THR A 521 2.29 9.94 17.74
CA THR A 521 1.67 8.87 18.55
C THR A 521 0.92 7.87 17.67
N ASP A 522 0.29 8.34 16.58
CA ASP A 522 -0.38 7.51 15.57
C ASP A 522 0.12 7.79 14.15
N ARG A 523 0.85 6.82 13.59
CA ARG A 523 1.39 6.88 12.21
C ARG A 523 0.32 6.99 11.13
N LYS A 524 -0.92 6.55 11.38
CA LYS A 524 -2.04 6.67 10.43
C LYS A 524 -2.54 8.11 10.34
N ASN A 525 -2.34 8.90 11.39
CA ASN A 525 -2.70 10.32 11.50
C ASN A 525 -1.49 11.27 11.33
N ALA A 526 -0.30 10.75 11.03
CA ALA A 526 0.96 11.50 11.03
C ALA A 526 1.26 12.35 9.77
N LYS A 527 0.38 12.36 8.76
CA LYS A 527 0.60 13.07 7.48
C LYS A 527 0.16 14.54 7.56
N THR A 528 0.81 15.43 6.80
CA THR A 528 0.53 16.88 6.75
C THR A 528 -0.94 17.22 6.55
N LYS A 529 -1.64 16.43 5.72
CA LYS A 529 -3.09 16.57 5.52
C LYS A 529 -3.90 16.56 6.82
N TYR A 530 -3.53 15.74 7.80
CA TYR A 530 -4.23 15.66 9.09
C TYR A 530 -3.79 16.76 10.05
N THR A 531 -2.52 17.19 9.98
CA THR A 531 -2.04 18.35 10.72
C THR A 531 -2.83 19.59 10.31
N LEU A 532 -2.98 19.85 9.01
CA LEU A 532 -3.75 20.98 8.48
C LEU A 532 -5.22 20.95 8.88
N GLU A 533 -5.86 19.78 8.81
CA GLU A 533 -7.26 19.64 9.23
C GLU A 533 -7.44 19.84 10.74
N ARG A 534 -6.45 19.44 11.53
CA ARG A 534 -6.48 19.59 12.99
C ARG A 534 -6.30 21.05 13.42
N VAL A 535 -5.31 21.75 12.88
CA VAL A 535 -4.91 23.09 13.33
C VAL A 535 -5.53 24.23 12.50
N GLY A 536 -6.05 23.93 11.31
CA GLY A 536 -6.54 24.92 10.36
C GLY A 536 -5.47 25.42 9.38
N VAL A 537 -5.90 25.73 8.16
CA VAL A 537 -5.00 26.21 7.09
C VAL A 537 -4.33 27.53 7.46
N ASP A 538 -5.08 28.47 8.02
CA ASP A 538 -4.57 29.81 8.36
C ASP A 538 -3.51 29.77 9.46
N VAL A 539 -3.73 28.96 10.50
CA VAL A 539 -2.78 28.78 11.61
C VAL A 539 -1.49 28.14 11.10
N PHE A 540 -1.58 27.12 10.27
CA PHE A 540 -0.39 26.49 9.67
C PHE A 540 0.34 27.47 8.75
N ARG A 541 -0.38 28.22 7.92
CA ARG A 541 0.19 29.25 7.04
C ARG A 541 0.94 30.31 7.82
N ALA A 542 0.36 30.85 8.89
CA ALA A 542 0.99 31.87 9.73
C ALA A 542 2.29 31.38 10.40
N GLU A 543 2.34 30.11 10.83
CA GLU A 543 3.58 29.52 11.36
C GLU A 543 4.65 29.37 10.27
N VAL A 544 4.26 28.99 9.05
CA VAL A 544 5.19 28.91 7.92
C VAL A 544 5.74 30.29 7.57
N GLU A 545 4.89 31.32 7.52
CA GLU A 545 5.30 32.72 7.32
C GLU A 545 6.33 33.16 8.37
N LYS A 546 6.04 32.90 9.65
CA LYS A 546 6.93 33.21 10.77
C LYS A 546 8.30 32.54 10.63
N ARG A 547 8.34 31.24 10.29
CA ARG A 547 9.60 30.48 10.14
C ARG A 547 10.41 30.89 8.92
N ALA A 548 9.73 31.16 7.80
CA ALA A 548 10.37 31.59 6.57
C ALA A 548 10.77 33.07 6.58
N GLY A 549 10.24 33.86 7.52
CA GLY A 549 10.48 35.31 7.61
C GLY A 549 9.83 36.07 6.45
N ILE A 550 8.67 35.62 5.98
CA ILE A 550 7.94 36.21 4.86
C ILE A 550 6.46 36.40 5.18
N THR A 551 5.74 37.10 4.30
CA THR A 551 4.28 37.07 4.21
C THR A 551 3.92 36.61 2.81
N PHE A 552 3.00 35.66 2.69
CA PHE A 552 2.55 35.19 1.39
C PHE A 552 1.79 36.30 0.66
N ALA A 553 2.15 36.55 -0.60
CA ALA A 553 1.34 37.39 -1.46
C ALA A 553 0.08 36.63 -1.91
N PRO A 554 -0.96 37.33 -2.42
CA PRO A 554 -2.11 36.67 -3.02
C PRO A 554 -1.71 35.68 -4.13
N ILE A 555 -2.45 34.57 -4.23
CA ILE A 555 -2.27 33.59 -5.31
C ILE A 555 -2.33 34.30 -6.67
N ARG A 556 -1.37 34.00 -7.54
CA ARG A 556 -1.39 34.44 -8.93
C ARG A 556 -2.22 33.47 -9.78
N PRO A 557 -2.89 33.91 -10.86
CA PRO A 557 -3.72 33.03 -11.67
C PRO A 557 -2.96 31.85 -12.28
N TYR A 558 -3.57 30.67 -12.29
CA TYR A 558 -3.11 29.47 -12.99
C TYR A 558 -4.32 28.58 -13.32
N GLU A 559 -4.18 27.70 -14.31
CA GLU A 559 -5.19 26.71 -14.68
C GLU A 559 -4.50 25.40 -15.04
N PHE A 560 -5.14 24.27 -14.78
CA PHE A 560 -4.69 22.96 -15.26
C PHE A 560 -5.70 22.37 -16.24
N THR A 561 -5.22 21.98 -17.42
CA THR A 561 -6.05 21.45 -18.50
C THR A 561 -5.85 19.95 -18.73
N GLY A 562 -4.80 19.36 -18.17
CA GLY A 562 -4.52 17.93 -18.37
C GLY A 562 -3.53 17.32 -17.39
N ARG A 563 -3.52 15.99 -17.35
CA ARG A 563 -2.62 15.17 -16.50
C ARG A 563 -1.92 14.05 -17.27
N GLY A 564 -2.31 13.81 -18.51
CA GLY A 564 -1.72 12.79 -19.37
C GLY A 564 -0.37 13.23 -19.92
N ASP A 565 0.46 12.25 -20.29
CA ASP A 565 1.69 12.50 -21.01
C ASP A 565 1.40 12.76 -22.49
N ARG A 566 2.27 13.53 -23.17
CA ARG A 566 2.23 13.73 -24.62
C ARG A 566 2.93 12.56 -25.32
N ILE A 567 2.23 11.42 -25.46
CA ILE A 567 2.76 10.21 -26.10
C ILE A 567 3.12 10.47 -27.57
N GLY A 568 4.26 9.96 -28.03
CA GLY A 568 4.78 10.18 -29.38
C GLY A 568 5.73 11.37 -29.49
N TRP A 569 5.95 11.81 -30.74
CA TRP A 569 6.87 12.90 -31.05
C TRP A 569 6.25 14.28 -30.85
N VAL A 570 6.95 15.14 -30.13
CA VAL A 570 6.65 16.58 -30.02
C VAL A 570 7.89 17.40 -30.34
N LYS A 571 7.70 18.55 -30.99
CA LYS A 571 8.77 19.52 -31.24
C LYS A 571 8.82 20.52 -30.07
N GLY A 572 10.01 20.72 -29.51
CA GLY A 572 10.28 21.74 -28.50
C GLY A 572 10.48 23.13 -29.12
N ILE A 573 10.47 24.16 -28.27
CA ILE A 573 10.71 25.56 -28.68
C ILE A 573 12.18 25.83 -29.06
N ASP A 574 13.08 24.92 -28.72
CA ASP A 574 14.53 24.93 -28.94
C ASP A 574 14.95 24.21 -30.24
N ASP A 575 14.00 23.97 -31.14
CA ASP A 575 14.15 23.18 -32.37
C ASP A 575 14.62 21.72 -32.15
N GLN A 576 14.54 21.21 -30.92
CA GLN A 576 14.74 19.79 -30.62
C GLN A 576 13.41 19.03 -30.68
N TRP A 577 13.51 17.71 -30.83
CA TRP A 577 12.38 16.79 -30.76
C TRP A 577 12.43 15.95 -29.50
N HIS A 578 11.27 15.54 -29.02
CA HIS A 578 11.13 14.69 -27.85
C HIS A 578 10.15 13.58 -28.15
N LEU A 579 10.54 12.33 -27.87
CA LEU A 579 9.71 11.15 -28.06
C LEU A 579 9.28 10.60 -26.71
N THR A 580 7.99 10.67 -26.40
CA THR A 580 7.45 10.01 -25.21
C THR A 580 7.00 8.61 -25.55
N LEU A 581 7.61 7.61 -24.91
CA LEU A 581 7.30 6.20 -25.05
C LEU A 581 6.30 5.77 -23.97
N PHE A 582 5.16 5.24 -24.41
CA PHE A 582 4.21 4.61 -23.48
C PHE A 582 4.78 3.27 -22.99
N ILE A 583 4.94 3.13 -21.68
CA ILE A 583 5.39 1.90 -21.04
C ILE A 583 4.27 1.42 -20.13
N GLU A 584 3.60 0.31 -20.49
CA GLU A 584 2.49 -0.21 -19.70
C GLU A 584 2.95 -0.52 -18.26
N ASN A 585 2.32 0.14 -17.29
CA ASN A 585 2.71 0.11 -15.88
C ASN A 585 4.17 0.53 -15.58
N GLY A 586 4.87 1.20 -16.50
CA GLY A 586 6.29 1.50 -16.36
C GLY A 586 7.17 0.27 -16.15
N ARG A 587 6.75 -0.91 -16.60
CA ARG A 587 7.53 -2.15 -16.50
C ARG A 587 8.34 -2.33 -17.77
N LEU A 588 9.66 -2.14 -17.66
CA LEU A 588 10.60 -2.45 -18.73
C LEU A 588 11.21 -3.83 -18.50
N LEU A 589 10.88 -4.74 -19.41
CA LEU A 589 11.40 -6.09 -19.53
C LEU A 589 11.33 -6.47 -21.02
N ASP A 590 12.15 -7.44 -21.43
CA ASP A 590 12.01 -8.01 -22.77
C ASP A 590 10.93 -9.08 -22.78
N TYR A 591 9.94 -8.88 -23.65
CA TYR A 591 8.86 -9.83 -23.91
C TYR A 591 9.07 -10.51 -25.27
N PRO A 592 8.52 -11.72 -25.51
CA PRO A 592 8.57 -12.35 -26.82
C PRO A 592 8.02 -11.41 -27.92
N GLY A 593 8.87 -11.06 -28.90
CA GLY A 593 8.52 -10.13 -29.98
C GLY A 593 8.45 -8.64 -29.59
N ARG A 594 8.71 -8.29 -28.33
CA ARG A 594 8.71 -6.90 -27.81
C ARG A 594 9.86 -6.70 -26.81
N PRO A 595 11.12 -6.65 -27.27
CA PRO A 595 12.29 -6.48 -26.42
C PRO A 595 12.45 -5.03 -25.93
N LEU A 596 11.53 -4.56 -25.08
CA LEU A 596 11.43 -3.15 -24.65
C LEU A 596 12.69 -2.66 -23.92
N LYS A 597 13.26 -3.50 -23.04
CA LYS A 597 14.41 -3.15 -22.21
C LYS A 597 15.67 -3.05 -23.09
N THR A 598 15.86 -4.03 -23.98
CA THR A 598 16.91 -3.98 -25.00
C THR A 598 16.77 -2.77 -25.91
N GLY A 599 15.56 -2.46 -26.40
CA GLY A 599 15.32 -1.29 -27.24
C GLY A 599 15.70 0.04 -26.57
N MET A 600 15.36 0.19 -25.29
CA MET A 600 15.79 1.36 -24.50
C MET A 600 17.30 1.44 -24.37
N ALA A 601 17.98 0.30 -24.17
CA ALA A 601 19.45 0.26 -24.12
C ALA A 601 20.09 0.63 -25.47
N GLU A 602 19.57 0.15 -26.61
CA GLU A 602 20.07 0.52 -27.94
C GLU A 602 19.91 2.02 -28.22
N ILE A 603 18.76 2.60 -27.85
CA ILE A 603 18.53 4.05 -27.94
C ILE A 603 19.55 4.80 -27.06
N ALA A 604 19.79 4.34 -25.83
CA ALA A 604 20.73 4.98 -24.92
C ALA A 604 22.18 4.97 -25.42
N LYS A 605 22.58 4.01 -26.25
CA LYS A 605 23.93 3.98 -26.85
C LYS A 605 24.17 5.12 -27.83
N ILE A 606 23.12 5.59 -28.52
CA ILE A 606 23.26 6.61 -29.57
C ILE A 606 22.77 7.99 -29.13
N HIS A 607 21.82 8.06 -28.21
CA HIS A 607 21.20 9.31 -27.77
C HIS A 607 22.20 10.24 -27.07
N LYS A 608 22.10 11.54 -27.35
CA LYS A 608 23.01 12.58 -26.83
C LYS A 608 22.35 13.52 -25.81
N GLY A 609 21.02 13.53 -25.76
CA GLY A 609 20.26 14.28 -24.75
C GLY A 609 20.11 13.47 -23.47
N ASP A 610 18.94 13.60 -22.83
CA ASP A 610 18.59 12.87 -21.61
C ASP A 610 17.31 12.04 -21.78
N PHE A 611 17.05 11.20 -20.78
CA PHE A 611 15.76 10.57 -20.58
C PHE A 611 15.03 11.22 -19.41
N ARG A 612 13.71 11.36 -19.52
CA ARG A 612 12.85 11.88 -18.45
C ARG A 612 11.79 10.87 -18.08
N LEU A 613 11.85 10.39 -16.84
CA LEU A 613 10.85 9.47 -16.28
C LEU A 613 9.62 10.25 -15.86
N THR A 614 8.45 9.92 -16.41
CA THR A 614 7.24 10.71 -16.17
C THR A 614 6.51 10.26 -14.90
N ALA A 615 5.64 11.14 -14.39
CA ALA A 615 4.78 10.81 -13.28
C ALA A 615 3.67 9.82 -13.66
N ASN A 616 3.48 9.51 -14.94
CA ASN A 616 2.56 8.47 -15.44
C ASN A 616 3.26 7.16 -15.80
N GLN A 617 4.51 6.97 -15.34
CA GLN A 617 5.28 5.73 -15.48
C GLN A 617 5.86 5.50 -16.88
N ASN A 618 5.98 6.54 -17.70
CA ASN A 618 6.53 6.51 -19.06
C ASN A 618 7.96 7.07 -19.11
N VAL A 619 8.58 7.02 -20.30
CA VAL A 619 9.91 7.61 -20.56
C VAL A 619 9.83 8.58 -21.72
N ILE A 620 10.42 9.76 -21.57
CA ILE A 620 10.66 10.71 -22.66
C ILE A 620 12.12 10.60 -23.08
N ILE A 621 12.37 10.39 -24.36
CA ILE A 621 13.67 10.58 -25.00
C ILE A 621 13.73 12.04 -25.45
N ALA A 622 14.42 12.88 -24.67
CA ALA A 622 14.36 14.32 -24.82
C ALA A 622 15.63 14.89 -25.46
N GLY A 623 15.47 15.97 -26.25
CA GLY A 623 16.59 16.65 -26.90
C GLY A 623 17.15 15.88 -28.09
N VAL A 624 16.27 15.35 -28.95
CA VAL A 624 16.63 14.62 -30.16
C VAL A 624 16.73 15.61 -31.33
N PRO A 625 17.91 15.76 -31.96
CA PRO A 625 18.02 16.57 -33.18
C PRO A 625 17.16 15.99 -34.29
N GLU A 626 16.60 16.85 -35.14
CA GLU A 626 15.75 16.41 -36.25
C GLU A 626 16.44 15.38 -37.16
N SER A 627 17.76 15.48 -37.34
CA SER A 627 18.57 14.52 -38.11
C SER A 627 18.63 13.11 -37.52
N GLU A 628 18.47 12.95 -36.21
CA GLU A 628 18.51 11.65 -35.51
C GLU A 628 17.12 11.06 -35.29
N LYS A 629 16.05 11.84 -35.52
CA LYS A 629 14.66 11.46 -35.26
C LYS A 629 14.28 10.13 -35.93
N ALA A 630 14.59 9.97 -37.22
CA ALA A 630 14.26 8.76 -37.97
C ALA A 630 14.95 7.50 -37.42
N LYS A 631 16.18 7.64 -36.93
CA LYS A 631 16.97 6.54 -36.38
C LYS A 631 16.44 6.09 -35.02
N ILE A 632 16.09 7.05 -34.15
CA ILE A 632 15.48 6.79 -32.85
C ILE A 632 14.10 6.16 -33.02
N ASP A 633 13.29 6.66 -33.97
CA ASP A 633 11.97 6.12 -34.29
C ASP A 633 12.05 4.66 -34.77
N ALA A 634 12.98 4.36 -35.68
CA ALA A 634 13.23 3.00 -36.15
C ALA A 634 13.59 2.04 -35.00
N LEU A 635 14.54 2.42 -34.14
CA LEU A 635 14.91 1.60 -32.98
C LEU A 635 13.72 1.37 -32.03
N ALA A 636 12.92 2.41 -31.77
CA ALA A 636 11.77 2.31 -30.89
C ALA A 636 10.68 1.39 -31.48
N ARG A 637 10.44 1.45 -32.79
CA ARG A 637 9.49 0.57 -33.49
C ARG A 637 9.98 -0.88 -33.55
N ASP A 638 11.24 -1.09 -33.95
CA ASP A 638 11.84 -2.43 -34.11
C ASP A 638 11.84 -3.24 -32.80
N HIS A 639 11.89 -2.56 -31.65
CA HIS A 639 11.86 -3.18 -30.33
C HIS A 639 10.48 -3.17 -29.65
N GLY A 640 9.43 -2.66 -30.32
CA GLY A 640 8.06 -2.62 -29.82
C GLY A 640 7.80 -1.60 -28.71
N LEU A 641 8.64 -0.56 -28.61
CA LEU A 641 8.45 0.60 -27.72
C LEU A 641 7.41 1.59 -28.27
N ILE A 642 7.22 1.61 -29.60
CA ILE A 642 6.11 2.31 -30.26
C ILE A 642 5.14 1.26 -30.81
N ASP A 643 3.88 1.39 -30.41
CA ASP A 643 2.75 0.62 -30.93
C ASP A 643 1.58 1.58 -31.15
N ASP A 644 1.28 1.83 -32.43
CA ASP A 644 0.24 2.77 -32.86
C ASP A 644 -1.18 2.25 -32.56
N GLN A 645 -1.34 0.98 -32.16
CA GLN A 645 -2.63 0.39 -31.79
C GLN A 645 -3.03 0.66 -30.34
N ILE A 646 -2.15 1.27 -29.54
CA ILE A 646 -2.44 1.58 -28.15
C ILE A 646 -3.49 2.68 -28.07
N SER A 647 -4.62 2.35 -27.44
CA SER A 647 -5.77 3.25 -27.25
C SER A 647 -5.45 4.42 -26.32
N GLU A 648 -6.22 5.51 -26.44
CA GLU A 648 -6.18 6.63 -25.47
C GLU A 648 -6.56 6.18 -24.05
N GLN A 649 -7.49 5.23 -23.92
CA GLN A 649 -7.85 4.65 -22.63
C GLN A 649 -6.64 3.98 -21.95
N ARG A 650 -5.81 3.24 -22.68
CA ARG A 650 -4.63 2.57 -22.14
C ARG A 650 -3.54 3.55 -21.75
N LYS A 651 -3.31 4.59 -22.56
CA LYS A 651 -2.36 5.69 -22.26
C LYS A 651 -2.71 6.42 -20.96
N ASN A 652 -4.00 6.52 -20.63
CA ASN A 652 -4.50 7.17 -19.41
C ASN A 652 -4.81 6.20 -18.26
N SER A 653 -4.32 4.97 -18.36
CA SER A 653 -4.48 3.93 -17.34
C SER A 653 -3.20 3.70 -16.56
N MET A 654 -3.29 3.52 -15.24
CA MET A 654 -2.10 3.29 -14.40
C MET A 654 -2.38 2.37 -13.20
N ALA A 655 -1.46 1.47 -12.89
CA ALA A 655 -1.50 0.70 -11.67
C ALA A 655 -0.23 0.83 -10.81
N CYS A 656 -0.33 0.45 -9.53
CA CYS A 656 0.84 0.22 -8.69
C CYS A 656 1.35 -1.21 -8.84
N VAL A 657 2.59 -1.46 -8.39
CA VAL A 657 3.22 -2.79 -8.42
C VAL A 657 2.31 -3.89 -7.85
N SER A 658 1.83 -3.70 -6.61
CA SER A 658 1.06 -4.74 -5.90
C SER A 658 1.84 -6.07 -5.79
N PHE A 659 1.18 -7.21 -5.98
CA PHE A 659 1.82 -8.52 -6.06
C PHE A 659 2.82 -8.63 -7.23
N PRO A 660 3.83 -9.51 -7.14
CA PRO A 660 4.08 -10.42 -6.02
C PRO A 660 4.92 -9.79 -4.89
N THR A 661 5.55 -8.63 -5.13
CA THR A 661 6.59 -8.12 -4.24
C THR A 661 6.09 -7.16 -3.16
N CYS A 662 4.93 -6.51 -3.33
CA CYS A 662 4.41 -5.60 -2.32
C CYS A 662 3.91 -6.37 -1.08
N PRO A 663 4.46 -6.15 0.12
CA PRO A 663 4.02 -6.84 1.32
C PRO A 663 2.63 -6.38 1.81
N LEU A 664 2.13 -5.25 1.29
CA LEU A 664 0.86 -4.64 1.69
C LEU A 664 -0.26 -4.88 0.67
N ALA A 665 0.01 -5.60 -0.42
CA ALA A 665 -1.00 -5.86 -1.44
C ALA A 665 -2.10 -6.80 -0.90
N MET A 666 -3.35 -6.40 -1.10
CA MET A 666 -4.56 -7.16 -0.82
C MET A 666 -5.10 -7.81 -2.11
N ALA A 667 -4.98 -7.13 -3.25
CA ALA A 667 -5.36 -7.66 -4.57
C ALA A 667 -4.35 -7.26 -5.65
N GLU A 668 -4.40 -7.93 -6.81
CA GLU A 668 -3.63 -7.57 -7.99
C GLU A 668 -3.89 -6.13 -8.45
N ALA A 669 -2.87 -5.51 -9.05
CA ALA A 669 -3.03 -4.21 -9.71
C ALA A 669 -2.26 -4.18 -11.04
N GLU A 670 -0.92 -4.15 -11.02
CA GLU A 670 -0.09 -4.13 -12.23
C GLU A 670 -0.34 -5.33 -13.14
N ARG A 671 -0.36 -6.55 -12.60
CA ARG A 671 -0.60 -7.77 -13.40
C ARG A 671 -2.05 -7.90 -13.89
N PHE A 672 -2.97 -7.21 -13.24
CA PHE A 672 -4.39 -7.22 -13.58
C PHE A 672 -4.77 -6.17 -14.62
N LEU A 673 -4.13 -5.00 -14.58
CA LEU A 673 -4.49 -3.85 -15.41
C LEU A 673 -4.58 -4.16 -16.91
N PRO A 674 -3.62 -4.86 -17.55
CA PRO A 674 -3.65 -5.08 -19.00
C PRO A 674 -4.92 -5.81 -19.47
N GLN A 675 -5.38 -6.80 -18.71
CA GLN A 675 -6.61 -7.54 -19.01
C GLN A 675 -7.86 -6.72 -18.69
N PHE A 676 -7.82 -5.94 -17.61
CA PHE A 676 -8.95 -5.12 -17.19
C PHE A 676 -9.20 -3.97 -18.15
N VAL A 677 -8.16 -3.25 -18.57
CA VAL A 677 -8.30 -2.13 -19.50
C VAL A 677 -8.82 -2.59 -20.86
N THR A 678 -8.43 -3.79 -21.35
CA THR A 678 -9.03 -4.39 -22.55
C THR A 678 -10.54 -4.59 -22.43
N LYS A 679 -11.04 -4.97 -21.25
CA LYS A 679 -12.49 -5.06 -21.02
C LYS A 679 -13.16 -3.69 -21.02
N VAL A 680 -12.50 -2.68 -20.46
CA VAL A 680 -13.00 -1.29 -20.48
C VAL A 680 -13.05 -0.75 -21.91
N GLU A 681 -11.99 -0.94 -22.71
CA GLU A 681 -11.96 -0.60 -24.14
C GLU A 681 -13.12 -1.27 -24.90
N GLY A 682 -13.36 -2.57 -24.68
CA GLY A 682 -14.49 -3.28 -25.28
C GLY A 682 -15.88 -2.78 -24.84
N ILE A 683 -16.01 -2.19 -23.64
CA ILE A 683 -17.23 -1.49 -23.22
C ILE A 683 -17.33 -0.16 -23.96
N MET A 684 -16.26 0.63 -24.00
CA MET A 684 -16.23 1.95 -24.65
C MET A 684 -16.53 1.86 -26.14
N HIS A 685 -15.94 0.90 -26.86
CA HIS A 685 -16.25 0.66 -28.27
C HIS A 685 -17.72 0.31 -28.51
N ARG A 686 -18.34 -0.52 -27.65
CA ARG A 686 -19.78 -0.85 -27.77
C ARG A 686 -20.69 0.36 -27.56
N HIS A 687 -20.21 1.40 -26.88
CA HIS A 687 -20.93 2.65 -26.67
C HIS A 687 -20.51 3.77 -27.64
N GLY A 688 -19.70 3.48 -28.66
CA GLY A 688 -19.25 4.49 -29.63
C GLY A 688 -18.23 5.48 -29.08
N MET A 689 -17.54 5.13 -27.99
CA MET A 689 -16.57 5.99 -27.26
C MET A 689 -15.14 5.44 -27.38
N GLY A 690 -14.80 4.76 -28.48
CA GLY A 690 -13.50 4.07 -28.63
C GLY A 690 -12.28 4.99 -28.66
N ASP A 691 -12.46 6.23 -29.12
CA ASP A 691 -11.40 7.23 -29.24
C ASP A 691 -11.27 8.13 -28.00
N GLU A 692 -12.19 7.96 -27.04
CA GLU A 692 -12.23 8.71 -25.78
C GLU A 692 -11.44 7.99 -24.69
N HIS A 693 -11.26 8.65 -23.54
CA HIS A 693 -10.64 8.03 -22.37
C HIS A 693 -11.32 8.46 -21.07
N ILE A 694 -11.19 7.59 -20.07
CA ILE A 694 -11.46 7.86 -18.66
C ILE A 694 -10.16 7.59 -17.91
N VAL A 695 -9.73 8.52 -17.05
CA VAL A 695 -8.55 8.32 -16.20
C VAL A 695 -8.82 7.14 -15.26
N LEU A 696 -8.26 5.99 -15.60
CA LEU A 696 -8.45 4.71 -14.92
C LEU A 696 -7.22 4.38 -14.09
N ARG A 697 -7.41 4.13 -12.78
CA ARG A 697 -6.27 3.81 -11.91
C ARG A 697 -6.60 2.69 -10.94
N ILE A 698 -5.65 1.78 -10.77
CA ILE A 698 -5.78 0.62 -9.88
C ILE A 698 -4.68 0.65 -8.81
N THR A 699 -5.06 0.45 -7.56
CA THR A 699 -4.11 0.26 -6.45
C THR A 699 -4.36 -1.10 -5.81
N GLY A 700 -3.33 -1.78 -5.32
CA GLY A 700 -3.46 -3.10 -4.70
C GLY A 700 -3.90 -3.10 -3.24
N CYS A 701 -4.02 -1.91 -2.62
CA CYS A 701 -4.42 -1.69 -1.21
C CYS A 701 -4.78 -0.21 -0.98
N PRO A 702 -5.39 0.18 0.17
CA PRO A 702 -5.88 1.54 0.43
C PRO A 702 -4.79 2.61 0.63
N ASN A 703 -3.50 2.24 0.58
CA ASN A 703 -2.40 3.20 0.61
C ASN A 703 -2.40 4.18 -0.60
N GLY A 704 -3.09 3.81 -1.68
CA GLY A 704 -3.31 4.71 -2.84
C GLY A 704 -2.08 4.93 -3.71
N CYS A 705 -1.15 3.97 -3.78
CA CYS A 705 0.07 4.08 -4.58
C CYS A 705 -0.22 4.31 -6.07
N GLY A 706 -1.29 3.71 -6.62
CA GLY A 706 -1.72 3.93 -8.01
C GLY A 706 -2.44 5.26 -8.26
N ARG A 707 -2.59 6.12 -7.24
CA ARG A 707 -3.36 7.38 -7.30
C ARG A 707 -4.85 7.21 -7.71
N ALA A 708 -5.44 6.07 -7.35
CA ALA A 708 -6.84 5.73 -7.66
C ALA A 708 -7.88 6.74 -7.12
N LEU A 709 -7.60 7.39 -6.00
CA LEU A 709 -8.50 8.38 -5.38
C LEU A 709 -8.48 9.77 -6.07
N LEU A 710 -7.68 9.92 -7.13
CA LEU A 710 -7.71 11.08 -8.05
C LEU A 710 -8.16 10.67 -9.46
N ALA A 711 -8.56 9.41 -9.65
CA ALA A 711 -9.00 8.89 -10.92
C ALA A 711 -10.49 9.18 -11.13
N GLU A 712 -10.92 9.23 -12.38
CA GLU A 712 -12.35 9.24 -12.71
C GLU A 712 -12.94 7.84 -12.46
N LEU A 713 -12.17 6.79 -12.79
CA LEU A 713 -12.45 5.40 -12.40
C LEU A 713 -11.31 4.85 -11.56
N GLY A 714 -11.49 4.82 -10.23
CA GLY A 714 -10.51 4.33 -9.28
C GLY A 714 -10.89 2.97 -8.68
N LEU A 715 -10.02 1.97 -8.81
CA LEU A 715 -10.20 0.67 -8.14
C LEU A 715 -9.28 0.57 -6.93
N VAL A 716 -9.89 0.42 -5.75
CA VAL A 716 -9.21 0.16 -4.47
C VAL A 716 -9.82 -1.12 -3.88
N PRO A 717 -9.05 -2.22 -3.74
CA PRO A 717 -9.57 -3.47 -3.21
C PRO A 717 -9.91 -3.29 -1.73
N ALA A 718 -11.06 -3.79 -1.32
CA ALA A 718 -11.45 -3.89 0.08
C ALA A 718 -11.41 -5.36 0.51
N ASP A 719 -11.01 -5.63 1.74
CA ASP A 719 -11.18 -6.95 2.35
C ASP A 719 -12.67 -7.29 2.36
N CYS A 720 -13.03 -8.44 1.78
CA CYS A 720 -14.39 -8.98 1.80
C CYS A 720 -14.67 -9.72 3.11
#